data_AF-K4QVP7-F1
#
_entry.id   AF-K4QVP7-F1
#
_cell.length_a   1.000
_cell.length_b   1.000
_cell.length_c   1.000
_cell.angle_alpha   90.00
_cell.angle_beta   90.00
_cell.angle_gamma   90.00
#
_symmetry.space_group_name_H-M   'P 1'
#
loop_
_entity.id
_entity.type
_entity.pdbx_description
1 polymer ?
#
loop_
_entity_poly.entity_id
_entity_poly.type
_entity_poly.pdbx_seq_one_letter_code
_entity_poly.pdbx_strand_id
1 'polypeptide(L)'
;MTPDFDHILAALEGIGVDPTAREAAEALWLATHIAQSATAKAAHPQRPPTQGSDTPGPVTHTDGRTAPVTPAALHASTTGAATTAAGQGSTRAVAVRVADAPALTHELDLLRALRPLKRKVPSRQRVLLDETATAERSAEQRLFLPATHPEPERWLSLALVMETGPTMVVWHSLVRELTALLQRTGAFRDIRLWHLHPAPDGSVGLHPQAVPTSPLHSPREILDPTGRQAIWCVSDCVSVLWQHGRADRLLELWGRAGPLALIQPLPQRLWRRTGLPLEEVRLHSGMPGLPNTRLRTARSGSAALLGEPVTGTPVPVLELDPAWLGLWTRLVTATAPGGVPAVVTTTGHPRDGATLPDGAQAATEDPLGLVRAFRAHASPQAYRLAGFLATVPLTLPVMRLVQRVMLPETRPAHLAEVLLSGLLRRTRQDSVSPEFRFVDGVPEVLRSTVRRSDSRRVHDEVSAYLTAHAGDARDTQAFAVLPSGQGNVTLPAPGPSFGRIDLRDTSVSSGSGPAPGRGESGPLRVRESLVTRIANVVQSSESARHSTPRSLLVSMLETELGVPLVLPEHPLWAWALDLVRTCTEQPDGVGVLVRCLHYVEQESSAVSALRPLLDEWEAVQFFGYADLSLLRPVLDRVRGGTKLTAFARRASRSRVQELPFWCQTGWDVFLRLAGEVTQAGQLPPSMAFLVLAADRMTNEGQTADALLLTRFNRQQASVLGVEVQLADWERPEVSQRTPLRAYRLLLIQVEPDHVDTDGYYFSHWRQADLEGWHPARGDTYRHSREELPGAVRGVVQVTEEQWSDAPEPVNLEFVLPWELLNEPVEWWLKDGEHPSPTPLALDHSVAVRSLERMGRQAWHRRWYTKWRQLTERPERSHAFWSLPGSDDNYLFHLERELKEDGDAVCLVLSAPPGDDPGVGRREALAGLRAGVPMMIWDRRGPMDRAFSDAVAELVEDLRPERIMQRVTKLRHEALTVGPEAWDSHVGRNLVLLLDDPERQPHSPGPV
;
A
#
# COMPACT_ATOMS: atom_id res chain seq x y z
N MET A 1 3.87 -31.17 -54.69
CA MET A 1 3.99 -30.53 -56.01
C MET A 1 4.82 -29.28 -55.81
N THR A 2 5.99 -29.21 -56.43
CA THR A 2 6.76 -27.95 -56.50
C THR A 2 5.90 -26.92 -57.24
N PRO A 3 5.66 -25.72 -56.68
CA PRO A 3 4.95 -24.68 -57.43
C PRO A 3 5.81 -24.28 -58.63
N ASP A 4 5.20 -24.27 -59.81
CA ASP A 4 5.87 -23.95 -61.07
C ASP A 4 6.40 -22.51 -61.02
N PHE A 5 7.70 -22.35 -61.26
CA PHE A 5 8.44 -21.09 -61.16
C PHE A 5 7.75 -19.96 -61.94
N ASP A 6 7.24 -20.29 -63.12
CA ASP A 6 6.58 -19.37 -64.05
C ASP A 6 5.26 -18.82 -63.50
N HIS A 7 4.55 -19.56 -62.65
CA HIS A 7 3.26 -19.13 -62.12
C HIS A 7 3.42 -18.05 -61.03
N ILE A 8 4.51 -18.12 -60.26
CA ILE A 8 4.81 -17.14 -59.20
C ILE A 8 5.35 -15.84 -59.80
N LEU A 9 6.17 -15.92 -60.85
CA LEU A 9 6.63 -14.74 -61.60
C LEU A 9 5.46 -14.03 -62.28
N ALA A 10 4.57 -14.76 -62.96
CA ALA A 10 3.39 -14.17 -63.59
C ALA A 10 2.44 -13.50 -62.57
N ALA A 11 2.33 -14.05 -61.36
CA ALA A 11 1.54 -13.44 -60.29
C ALA A 11 2.19 -12.16 -59.73
N LEU A 12 3.51 -12.11 -59.62
CA LEU A 12 4.24 -10.92 -59.14
C LEU A 12 4.22 -9.79 -60.19
N GLU A 13 4.42 -10.12 -61.46
CA GLU A 13 4.29 -9.19 -62.58
C GLU A 13 2.85 -8.64 -62.70
N GLY A 14 1.83 -9.47 -62.43
CA GLY A 14 0.43 -9.07 -62.44
C GLY A 14 0.05 -8.04 -61.37
N ILE A 15 0.88 -7.88 -60.33
CA ILE A 15 0.70 -6.87 -59.26
C ILE A 15 1.66 -5.67 -59.51
N GLY A 16 2.36 -5.65 -60.66
CA GLY A 16 3.23 -4.56 -61.09
C GLY A 16 4.61 -4.55 -60.44
N VAL A 17 5.05 -5.69 -59.90
CA VAL A 17 6.39 -5.84 -59.29
C VAL A 17 7.26 -6.63 -60.26
N ASP A 18 8.44 -6.09 -60.60
CA ASP A 18 9.45 -6.75 -61.43
C ASP A 18 10.58 -7.26 -60.52
N PRO A 19 10.48 -8.48 -59.97
CA PRO A 19 11.37 -8.94 -58.91
C PRO A 19 12.76 -9.29 -59.46
N THR A 20 13.80 -8.94 -58.71
CA THR A 20 15.15 -9.41 -59.02
C THR A 20 15.24 -10.93 -58.85
N ALA A 21 16.20 -11.58 -59.53
CA ALA A 21 16.37 -13.04 -59.47
C ALA A 21 16.51 -13.59 -58.04
N ARG A 22 17.02 -12.77 -57.10
CA ARG A 22 17.12 -13.11 -55.69
C ARG A 22 15.77 -13.08 -54.98
N GLU A 23 14.95 -12.07 -55.23
CA GLU A 23 13.63 -11.92 -54.62
C GLU A 23 12.67 -13.01 -55.12
N ALA A 24 12.77 -13.39 -56.39
CA ALA A 24 12.03 -14.53 -56.93
C ALA A 24 12.42 -15.84 -56.20
N ALA A 25 13.73 -16.07 -55.98
CA ALA A 25 14.21 -17.25 -55.26
C ALA A 25 13.76 -17.28 -53.79
N GLU A 26 13.77 -16.12 -53.11
CA GLU A 26 13.29 -15.99 -51.73
C GLU A 26 11.77 -16.21 -51.62
N ALA A 27 10.99 -15.69 -52.57
CA ALA A 27 9.55 -15.90 -52.64
C ALA A 27 9.18 -17.39 -52.84
N LEU A 28 9.91 -18.10 -53.70
CA LEU A 28 9.76 -19.54 -53.91
C LEU A 28 10.14 -20.35 -52.67
N TRP A 29 11.23 -19.97 -52.01
CA TRP A 29 11.65 -20.59 -50.76
C TRP A 29 10.59 -20.41 -49.66
N LEU A 30 10.01 -19.21 -49.53
CA LEU A 30 8.92 -18.92 -48.60
C LEU A 30 7.64 -19.71 -48.93
N ALA A 31 7.26 -19.80 -50.21
CA ALA A 31 6.08 -20.55 -50.63
C ALA A 31 6.16 -22.03 -50.23
N THR A 32 7.34 -22.64 -50.32
CA THR A 32 7.54 -24.04 -49.90
C THR A 32 7.41 -24.24 -48.38
N HIS A 33 7.78 -23.25 -47.56
CA HIS A 33 7.67 -23.32 -46.10
C HIS A 33 6.25 -23.01 -45.61
N ILE A 34 5.52 -22.13 -46.29
CA ILE A 34 4.12 -21.83 -45.96
C ILE A 34 3.21 -23.03 -46.29
N ALA A 35 3.45 -23.72 -47.42
CA ALA A 35 2.68 -24.92 -47.80
C ALA A 35 2.86 -26.11 -46.82
N GLN A 36 4.03 -26.23 -46.18
CA GLN A 36 4.28 -27.23 -45.14
C GLN A 36 3.57 -26.90 -43.81
N SER A 37 3.40 -25.61 -43.50
CA SER A 37 2.68 -25.16 -42.30
C SER A 37 1.15 -25.29 -42.44
N ALA A 38 0.63 -25.18 -43.68
CA ALA A 38 -0.79 -25.35 -43.98
C ALA A 38 -1.26 -26.81 -43.98
N THR A 39 -0.38 -27.77 -44.32
CA THR A 39 -0.72 -29.20 -44.37
C THR A 39 -0.82 -29.86 -42.98
N ALA A 40 -0.23 -29.26 -41.94
CA ALA A 40 -0.34 -29.74 -40.56
C ALA A 40 -1.67 -29.40 -39.87
N LYS A 41 -2.54 -28.58 -40.48
CA LYS A 41 -3.76 -28.04 -39.83
C LYS A 41 -5.09 -28.56 -40.41
N ALA A 42 -5.07 -29.48 -41.37
CA ALA A 42 -6.28 -29.97 -42.05
C ALA A 42 -6.52 -31.48 -41.80
N ALA A 43 -7.11 -31.83 -40.66
CA ALA A 43 -7.64 -33.17 -40.41
C ALA A 43 -8.84 -33.19 -39.44
N HIS A 44 -9.98 -32.60 -39.81
CA HIS A 44 -11.37 -33.09 -39.56
C HIS A 44 -12.42 -32.16 -40.20
N PRO A 45 -13.69 -32.59 -40.43
CA PRO A 45 -14.24 -32.75 -41.77
C PRO A 45 -15.28 -31.68 -42.16
N GLN A 46 -15.53 -31.64 -43.46
CA GLN A 46 -16.39 -30.72 -44.20
C GLN A 46 -17.89 -30.83 -43.86
N ARG A 47 -18.60 -29.68 -43.94
CA ARG A 47 -20.00 -29.59 -44.40
C ARG A 47 -20.06 -28.76 -45.70
N PRO A 48 -21.06 -28.98 -46.57
CA PRO A 48 -20.99 -28.69 -48.01
C PRO A 48 -21.32 -27.23 -48.38
N PRO A 49 -21.10 -26.85 -49.66
CA PRO A 49 -21.00 -25.47 -50.10
C PRO A 49 -22.32 -24.91 -50.61
N THR A 50 -22.44 -23.59 -50.59
CA THR A 50 -23.25 -22.86 -51.57
C THR A 50 -22.42 -21.73 -52.18
N GLN A 51 -22.20 -21.90 -53.48
CA GLN A 51 -21.76 -20.95 -54.51
C GLN A 51 -22.68 -19.71 -54.49
N GLY A 52 -22.31 -18.51 -54.93
CA GLY A 52 -21.12 -17.99 -55.58
C GLY A 52 -21.31 -16.47 -55.78
N SER A 53 -20.21 -15.81 -56.18
CA SER A 53 -20.10 -14.56 -56.95
C SER A 53 -21.16 -13.45 -56.80
N ASP A 54 -20.76 -12.27 -56.32
CA ASP A 54 -20.37 -11.15 -57.22
C ASP A 54 -19.81 -9.93 -56.47
N THR A 55 -18.87 -9.26 -57.14
CA THR A 55 -18.11 -8.08 -56.72
C THR A 55 -18.91 -6.76 -56.93
N PRO A 56 -18.39 -5.56 -56.59
CA PRO A 56 -18.98 -4.64 -55.62
C PRO A 56 -19.72 -3.45 -56.26
N GLY A 57 -20.67 -2.86 -55.51
CA GLY A 57 -21.34 -1.60 -55.84
C GLY A 57 -21.34 -0.64 -54.64
N PRO A 58 -21.39 0.69 -54.89
CA PRO A 58 -20.87 1.71 -53.99
C PRO A 58 -21.76 1.95 -52.75
N VAL A 59 -21.06 2.30 -51.67
CA VAL A 59 -21.59 2.66 -50.36
C VAL A 59 -22.50 3.89 -50.48
N THR A 60 -23.78 3.72 -50.17
CA THR A 60 -24.69 4.81 -49.80
C THR A 60 -24.96 4.73 -48.31
N HIS A 61 -24.57 5.80 -47.61
CA HIS A 61 -24.88 6.02 -46.19
C HIS A 61 -26.41 5.95 -45.97
N THR A 62 -26.83 5.14 -45.00
CA THR A 62 -28.15 5.27 -44.39
C THR A 62 -28.04 4.96 -42.90
N ASP A 63 -28.52 5.90 -42.08
CA ASP A 63 -28.47 5.90 -40.63
C ASP A 63 -29.10 4.64 -40.00
N GLY A 64 -28.24 3.80 -39.42
CA GLY A 64 -28.60 2.58 -38.71
C GLY A 64 -28.83 2.84 -37.23
N ARG A 65 -30.09 3.04 -36.87
CA ARG A 65 -30.64 3.12 -35.50
C ARG A 65 -30.15 1.95 -34.63
N THR A 66 -29.55 2.24 -33.48
CA THR A 66 -29.01 1.28 -32.50
C THR A 66 -30.10 0.31 -31.99
N ALA A 67 -29.84 -0.99 -32.11
CA ALA A 67 -30.67 -2.06 -31.55
C ALA A 67 -30.56 -2.10 -30.00
N PRO A 68 -31.59 -2.61 -29.27
CA PRO A 68 -31.54 -2.69 -27.82
C PRO A 68 -30.52 -3.75 -27.37
N VAL A 69 -29.57 -3.29 -26.57
CA VAL A 69 -28.56 -4.12 -25.91
C VAL A 69 -29.22 -4.88 -24.76
N THR A 70 -29.02 -6.19 -24.66
CA THR A 70 -29.55 -6.98 -23.54
C THR A 70 -28.41 -7.33 -22.57
N PRO A 71 -28.43 -6.78 -21.33
CA PRO A 71 -27.33 -6.98 -20.40
C PRO A 71 -27.34 -8.38 -19.78
N ALA A 72 -26.29 -9.17 -20.03
CA ALA A 72 -26.09 -10.53 -19.50
C ALA A 72 -25.29 -10.51 -18.19
N ALA A 73 -25.68 -11.32 -17.19
CA ALA A 73 -24.99 -11.40 -15.91
C ALA A 73 -23.81 -12.39 -15.97
N LEU A 74 -22.68 -12.03 -15.38
CA LEU A 74 -21.47 -12.86 -15.32
C LEU A 74 -21.38 -13.59 -13.98
N HIS A 75 -21.07 -14.89 -14.06
CA HIS A 75 -20.97 -15.77 -12.90
C HIS A 75 -19.64 -16.56 -12.94
N ALA A 76 -19.05 -16.79 -11.78
CA ALA A 76 -17.84 -17.60 -11.67
C ALA A 76 -18.21 -19.09 -11.85
N SER A 77 -17.41 -19.85 -12.62
CA SER A 77 -17.62 -21.29 -12.81
C SER A 77 -17.25 -22.05 -11.53
N THR A 78 -18.23 -22.66 -10.89
CA THR A 78 -18.03 -23.69 -9.86
C THR A 78 -18.16 -25.05 -10.54
N THR A 79 -17.13 -25.52 -11.25
CA THR A 79 -17.19 -26.82 -11.94
C THR A 79 -16.58 -27.94 -11.10
N GLY A 80 -17.45 -28.89 -10.71
CA GLY A 80 -17.06 -30.14 -10.08
C GLY A 80 -18.21 -30.88 -9.38
N ALA A 81 -19.27 -31.26 -10.09
CA ALA A 81 -20.20 -32.31 -9.64
C ALA A 81 -20.93 -32.91 -10.85
N ALA A 82 -20.35 -33.96 -11.43
CA ALA A 82 -21.08 -34.90 -12.27
C ALA A 82 -21.27 -36.19 -11.48
N THR A 83 -22.38 -36.27 -10.73
CA THR A 83 -23.06 -37.53 -10.41
C THR A 83 -24.50 -37.21 -10.00
N THR A 84 -25.41 -37.42 -10.95
CA THR A 84 -26.82 -37.84 -10.80
C THR A 84 -27.53 -37.50 -9.49
N ALA A 85 -28.30 -36.40 -9.50
CA ALA A 85 -29.59 -36.31 -8.84
C ALA A 85 -30.45 -35.24 -9.53
N ALA A 86 -31.66 -35.62 -9.94
CA ALA A 86 -32.60 -34.78 -10.64
C ALA A 86 -33.20 -33.70 -9.72
N GLY A 87 -33.31 -32.46 -10.24
CA GLY A 87 -34.18 -31.43 -9.68
C GLY A 87 -33.49 -30.09 -9.35
N GLN A 88 -33.87 -29.07 -10.13
CA GLN A 88 -33.76 -27.62 -9.91
C GLN A 88 -32.44 -26.89 -10.28
N GLY A 89 -32.49 -26.16 -11.41
CA GLY A 89 -31.69 -24.96 -11.69
C GLY A 89 -30.34 -25.16 -12.40
N SER A 90 -30.37 -25.42 -13.71
CA SER A 90 -29.16 -25.43 -14.57
C SER A 90 -29.27 -24.30 -15.61
N THR A 91 -28.25 -23.45 -15.73
CA THR A 91 -28.27 -22.29 -16.66
C THR A 91 -27.13 -22.37 -17.67
N ARG A 92 -27.43 -22.03 -18.94
CA ARG A 92 -26.47 -22.03 -20.05
C ARG A 92 -25.64 -20.75 -20.09
N ALA A 93 -24.32 -20.88 -20.32
CA ALA A 93 -23.35 -19.79 -20.32
C ALA A 93 -22.39 -19.86 -21.53
N VAL A 94 -21.71 -18.73 -21.81
CA VAL A 94 -20.68 -18.54 -22.84
C VAL A 94 -19.35 -18.18 -22.18
N ALA A 95 -18.25 -18.81 -22.60
CA ALA A 95 -16.92 -18.48 -22.08
C ALA A 95 -16.41 -17.14 -22.68
N VAL A 96 -16.14 -16.16 -21.83
CA VAL A 96 -15.53 -14.86 -22.16
C VAL A 96 -14.04 -14.91 -21.82
N ARG A 97 -13.18 -14.52 -22.77
CA ARG A 97 -11.72 -14.49 -22.56
C ARG A 97 -11.28 -13.06 -22.23
N VAL A 98 -10.44 -12.89 -21.21
CA VAL A 98 -9.94 -11.57 -20.78
C VAL A 98 -8.41 -11.53 -20.82
N ALA A 99 -7.86 -10.44 -21.36
CA ALA A 99 -6.42 -10.17 -21.42
C ALA A 99 -5.80 -10.07 -20.03
N ASP A 100 -4.59 -10.61 -19.87
CA ASP A 100 -3.79 -10.46 -18.63
C ASP A 100 -2.95 -9.17 -18.69
N ALA A 101 -2.58 -8.62 -17.53
CA ALA A 101 -1.67 -7.47 -17.45
C ALA A 101 -0.21 -7.97 -17.45
N PRO A 102 0.76 -7.20 -17.98
CA PRO A 102 2.17 -7.59 -17.94
C PRO A 102 2.65 -7.72 -16.49
N ALA A 103 3.29 -8.83 -16.16
CA ALA A 103 3.71 -9.19 -14.81
C ALA A 103 5.17 -8.81 -14.48
N LEU A 104 6.04 -8.64 -15.49
CA LEU A 104 7.44 -8.23 -15.31
C LEU A 104 7.63 -6.70 -15.32
N THR A 105 8.55 -6.22 -14.49
CA THR A 105 9.01 -4.83 -14.45
C THR A 105 10.46 -4.71 -14.97
N HIS A 106 10.83 -3.54 -15.49
CA HIS A 106 12.21 -3.19 -15.87
C HIS A 106 12.90 -4.20 -16.81
N GLU A 107 12.21 -4.70 -17.84
CA GLU A 107 12.74 -5.73 -18.74
C GLU A 107 14.14 -5.39 -19.28
N LEU A 108 14.37 -4.14 -19.69
CA LEU A 108 15.65 -3.69 -20.22
C LEU A 108 16.79 -3.79 -19.19
N ASP A 109 16.53 -3.49 -17.92
CA ASP A 109 17.54 -3.55 -16.87
C ASP A 109 17.82 -4.98 -16.43
N LEU A 110 16.81 -5.86 -16.45
CA LEU A 110 16.99 -7.30 -16.30
C LEU A 110 17.90 -7.86 -17.42
N LEU A 111 17.67 -7.44 -18.67
CA LEU A 111 18.53 -7.81 -19.80
C LEU A 111 19.97 -7.32 -19.63
N ARG A 112 20.17 -6.10 -19.08
CA ARG A 112 21.49 -5.54 -18.79
C ARG A 112 22.21 -6.33 -17.69
N ALA A 113 21.51 -6.67 -16.62
CA ALA A 113 22.05 -7.45 -15.50
C ALA A 113 22.57 -8.83 -15.93
N LEU A 114 21.89 -9.47 -16.89
CA LEU A 114 22.26 -10.79 -17.43
C LEU A 114 23.31 -10.74 -18.55
N ARG A 115 23.66 -9.55 -19.06
CA ARG A 115 24.61 -9.40 -20.19
C ARG A 115 25.95 -10.12 -19.98
N PRO A 116 26.58 -10.12 -18.79
CA PRO A 116 27.85 -10.84 -18.58
C PRO A 116 27.77 -12.35 -18.82
N LEU A 117 26.58 -12.97 -18.79
CA LEU A 117 26.40 -14.39 -19.09
C LEU A 117 26.54 -14.72 -20.59
N LYS A 118 26.56 -13.73 -21.48
CA LYS A 118 26.70 -13.90 -22.95
C LYS A 118 28.08 -14.41 -23.40
N ARG A 119 28.90 -14.92 -22.49
CA ARG A 119 30.20 -15.52 -22.81
C ARG A 119 30.05 -16.69 -23.80
N LYS A 120 30.90 -16.70 -24.83
CA LYS A 120 31.04 -17.84 -25.75
C LYS A 120 32.23 -18.70 -25.37
N VAL A 121 32.13 -20.00 -25.61
CA VAL A 121 33.19 -20.99 -25.43
C VAL A 121 33.26 -21.90 -26.66
N PRO A 122 34.42 -22.51 -26.95
CA PRO A 122 34.52 -23.54 -27.98
C PRO A 122 33.53 -24.68 -27.71
N SER A 123 32.75 -25.06 -28.74
CA SER A 123 31.88 -26.23 -28.67
C SER A 123 32.71 -27.50 -28.56
N ARG A 124 32.20 -28.49 -27.82
CA ARG A 124 32.84 -29.80 -27.68
C ARG A 124 32.37 -30.82 -28.71
N GLN A 125 31.27 -30.52 -29.41
CA GLN A 125 30.58 -31.45 -30.30
C GLN A 125 30.50 -30.93 -31.74
N ARG A 126 30.51 -29.60 -31.91
CA ARG A 126 30.40 -28.96 -33.22
C ARG A 126 31.72 -28.33 -33.62
N VAL A 127 32.15 -28.63 -34.84
CA VAL A 127 33.34 -28.07 -35.47
C VAL A 127 32.94 -27.44 -36.80
N LEU A 128 33.48 -26.27 -37.08
CA LEU A 128 33.32 -25.58 -38.37
C LEU A 128 34.56 -25.84 -39.21
N LEU A 129 34.34 -25.93 -40.52
CA LEU A 129 35.43 -25.95 -41.50
C LEU A 129 36.04 -24.54 -41.57
N ASP A 130 37.35 -24.45 -41.40
CA ASP A 130 38.10 -23.24 -41.66
C ASP A 130 38.51 -23.25 -43.14
N GLU A 131 37.68 -22.64 -43.98
CA GLU A 131 37.86 -22.64 -45.43
C GLU A 131 39.21 -22.07 -45.84
N THR A 132 39.62 -20.95 -45.21
CA THR A 132 40.89 -20.28 -45.49
C THR A 132 42.08 -21.14 -45.06
N ALA A 133 42.09 -21.64 -43.81
CA ALA A 133 43.19 -22.47 -43.34
C ALA A 133 43.26 -23.82 -44.07
N THR A 134 42.11 -24.34 -44.52
CA THR A 134 42.03 -25.52 -45.39
C THR A 134 42.63 -25.23 -46.76
N ALA A 135 42.30 -24.10 -47.38
CA ALA A 135 42.83 -23.70 -48.68
C ALA A 135 44.36 -23.46 -48.63
N GLU A 136 44.84 -22.74 -47.62
CA GLU A 136 46.27 -22.47 -47.39
C GLU A 136 47.05 -23.76 -47.18
N ARG A 137 46.62 -24.61 -46.24
CA ARG A 137 47.28 -25.90 -45.97
C ARG A 137 47.27 -26.82 -47.19
N SER A 138 46.18 -26.83 -47.95
CA SER A 138 46.07 -27.61 -49.19
C SER A 138 47.02 -27.11 -50.26
N ALA A 139 47.18 -25.79 -50.40
CA ALA A 139 48.11 -25.18 -51.36
C ALA A 139 49.58 -25.45 -51.01
N GLU A 140 49.93 -25.38 -49.72
CA GLU A 140 51.30 -25.60 -49.23
C GLU A 140 51.71 -27.07 -49.25
N GLN A 141 50.85 -27.96 -48.75
CA GLN A 141 51.19 -29.37 -48.50
C GLN A 141 50.76 -30.31 -49.63
N ARG A 142 50.04 -29.77 -50.65
CA ARG A 142 49.46 -30.53 -51.78
C ARG A 142 48.56 -31.70 -51.35
N LEU A 143 47.98 -31.62 -50.16
CA LEU A 143 47.06 -32.59 -49.58
C LEU A 143 45.79 -31.86 -49.14
N PHE A 144 44.64 -32.26 -49.67
CA PHE A 144 43.36 -31.63 -49.33
C PHE A 144 42.81 -32.18 -48.00
N LEU A 145 43.32 -31.63 -46.89
CA LEU A 145 42.90 -32.00 -45.54
C LEU A 145 42.13 -30.84 -44.89
N PRO A 146 40.85 -31.05 -44.52
CA PRO A 146 40.05 -30.00 -43.89
C PRO A 146 40.64 -29.58 -42.55
N ALA A 147 40.98 -28.30 -42.43
CA ALA A 147 41.30 -27.67 -41.16
C ALA A 147 39.98 -27.26 -40.50
N THR A 148 39.76 -27.69 -39.25
CA THR A 148 38.53 -27.37 -38.51
C THR A 148 38.85 -26.64 -37.22
N HIS A 149 38.00 -25.69 -36.83
CA HIS A 149 38.02 -25.09 -35.50
C HIS A 149 36.66 -25.28 -34.79
N PRO A 150 36.62 -25.34 -33.45
CA PRO A 150 35.36 -25.53 -32.74
C PRO A 150 34.39 -24.37 -32.95
N GLU A 151 33.10 -24.67 -33.15
CA GLU A 151 32.07 -23.64 -33.28
C GLU A 151 31.91 -22.87 -31.95
N PRO A 152 31.87 -21.52 -31.95
CA PRO A 152 31.69 -20.76 -30.72
C PRO A 152 30.23 -20.79 -30.23
N GLU A 153 29.96 -21.49 -29.13
CA GLU A 153 28.62 -21.64 -28.53
C GLU A 153 28.48 -20.91 -27.18
N ARG A 154 27.25 -20.75 -26.68
CA ARG A 154 27.04 -20.22 -25.32
C ARG A 154 27.50 -21.23 -24.26
N TRP A 155 28.14 -20.69 -23.23
CA TRP A 155 28.83 -21.48 -22.22
C TRP A 155 27.91 -22.15 -21.19
N LEU A 156 26.66 -21.69 -21.03
CA LEU A 156 25.67 -22.25 -20.13
C LEU A 156 24.33 -22.53 -20.83
N SER A 157 23.67 -23.62 -20.44
CA SER A 157 22.23 -23.85 -20.64
C SER A 157 21.46 -23.51 -19.36
N LEU A 158 20.16 -23.22 -19.45
CA LEU A 158 19.31 -22.91 -18.30
C LEU A 158 18.13 -23.88 -18.17
N ALA A 159 17.96 -24.45 -16.98
CA ALA A 159 16.78 -25.21 -16.61
C ALA A 159 15.98 -24.32 -15.65
N LEU A 160 14.85 -23.81 -16.13
CA LEU A 160 13.92 -23.01 -15.35
C LEU A 160 12.88 -23.95 -14.76
N VAL A 161 12.87 -24.13 -13.45
CA VAL A 161 12.00 -25.09 -12.76
C VAL A 161 10.97 -24.33 -11.95
N MET A 162 9.70 -24.40 -12.33
CA MET A 162 8.58 -23.78 -11.65
C MET A 162 7.88 -24.77 -10.72
N GLU A 163 7.71 -24.42 -9.44
CA GLU A 163 6.88 -25.23 -8.54
C GLU A 163 5.38 -25.16 -8.92
N THR A 164 4.65 -26.28 -8.77
CA THR A 164 3.19 -26.33 -9.01
C THR A 164 2.36 -26.23 -7.74
N GLY A 165 2.84 -25.51 -6.72
CA GLY A 165 2.11 -25.27 -5.47
C GLY A 165 0.81 -24.48 -5.69
N PRO A 166 -0.17 -24.56 -4.78
CA PRO A 166 -1.45 -23.86 -4.93
C PRO A 166 -1.35 -22.34 -5.11
N THR A 167 -0.41 -21.73 -4.42
CA THR A 167 -0.12 -20.28 -4.46
C THR A 167 0.68 -19.90 -5.72
N MET A 168 1.35 -20.87 -6.36
CA MET A 168 2.09 -20.67 -7.61
C MET A 168 1.21 -20.33 -8.80
N VAL A 169 -0.10 -20.58 -8.73
CA VAL A 169 -1.07 -20.18 -9.76
C VAL A 169 -0.99 -18.68 -10.07
N VAL A 170 -0.76 -17.84 -9.05
CA VAL A 170 -0.63 -16.38 -9.18
C VAL A 170 0.55 -15.98 -10.08
N TRP A 171 1.62 -16.78 -10.11
CA TRP A 171 2.90 -16.47 -10.74
C TRP A 171 3.10 -17.04 -12.15
N HIS A 172 2.12 -17.75 -12.71
CA HIS A 172 2.26 -18.39 -14.03
C HIS A 172 2.52 -17.38 -15.16
N SER A 173 1.84 -16.23 -15.14
CA SER A 173 2.07 -15.16 -16.12
C SER A 173 3.49 -14.60 -16.03
N LEU A 174 3.95 -14.33 -14.80
CA LEU A 174 5.32 -13.89 -14.51
C LEU A 174 6.38 -14.88 -15.02
N VAL A 175 6.21 -16.18 -14.78
CA VAL A 175 7.18 -17.21 -15.23
C VAL A 175 7.20 -17.33 -16.76
N ARG A 176 6.04 -17.23 -17.40
CA ARG A 176 5.94 -17.24 -18.87
C ARG A 176 6.64 -16.04 -19.49
N GLU A 177 6.40 -14.84 -18.94
CA GLU A 177 7.07 -13.62 -19.38
C GLU A 177 8.58 -13.69 -19.14
N LEU A 178 9.01 -14.22 -17.99
CA LEU A 178 10.42 -14.42 -17.67
C LEU A 178 11.08 -15.38 -18.66
N THR A 179 10.41 -16.47 -18.99
CA THR A 179 10.89 -17.43 -19.99
C THR A 179 11.09 -16.75 -21.34
N ALA A 180 10.10 -15.95 -21.79
CA ALA A 180 10.18 -15.21 -23.03
C ALA A 180 11.31 -14.15 -23.01
N LEU A 181 11.49 -13.44 -21.89
CA LEU A 181 12.58 -12.47 -21.71
C LEU A 181 13.94 -13.16 -21.78
N LEU A 182 14.11 -14.28 -21.07
CA LEU A 182 15.36 -15.05 -21.05
C LEU A 182 15.69 -15.61 -22.44
N GLN A 183 14.70 -16.07 -23.20
CA GLN A 183 14.90 -16.48 -24.60
C GLN A 183 15.39 -15.30 -25.46
N ARG A 184 14.80 -14.10 -25.30
CA ARG A 184 15.25 -12.87 -25.98
C ARG A 184 16.67 -12.43 -25.58
N THR A 185 17.12 -12.73 -24.34
CA THR A 185 18.50 -12.37 -23.95
C THR A 185 19.54 -13.01 -24.86
N GLY A 186 19.31 -14.25 -25.30
CA GLY A 186 20.31 -15.07 -25.98
C GLY A 186 21.58 -15.31 -25.14
N ALA A 187 21.48 -15.24 -23.80
CA ALA A 187 22.61 -15.47 -22.89
C ALA A 187 22.95 -16.97 -22.72
N PHE A 188 21.95 -17.83 -22.83
CA PHE A 188 22.06 -19.28 -22.68
C PHE A 188 22.04 -19.98 -24.03
N ARG A 189 22.57 -21.20 -24.07
CA ARG A 189 22.57 -22.07 -25.25
C ARG A 189 21.18 -22.62 -25.54
N ASP A 190 20.51 -23.09 -24.48
CA ASP A 190 19.17 -23.63 -24.48
C ASP A 190 18.50 -23.25 -23.16
N ILE A 191 17.16 -23.11 -23.18
CA ILE A 191 16.34 -22.76 -22.02
C ILE A 191 15.14 -23.70 -21.99
N ARG A 192 15.05 -24.52 -20.94
CA ARG A 192 13.95 -25.48 -20.77
C ARG A 192 13.16 -25.15 -19.51
N LEU A 193 11.85 -24.98 -19.68
CA LEU A 193 10.91 -24.83 -18.57
C LEU A 193 10.44 -26.22 -18.12
N TRP A 194 10.53 -26.47 -16.81
CA TRP A 194 10.05 -27.66 -16.14
C TRP A 194 9.11 -27.29 -15.00
N HIS A 195 8.13 -28.12 -14.74
CA HIS A 195 7.21 -28.00 -13.62
C HIS A 195 7.55 -29.05 -12.56
N LEU A 196 7.73 -28.62 -11.32
CA LEU A 196 8.06 -29.47 -10.18
C LEU A 196 6.78 -29.91 -9.47
N HIS A 197 6.50 -31.22 -9.54
CA HIS A 197 5.32 -31.84 -8.96
C HIS A 197 5.69 -32.69 -7.75
N PRO A 198 4.91 -32.63 -6.65
CA PRO A 198 5.00 -33.61 -5.59
C PRO A 198 4.45 -34.96 -6.07
N ALA A 199 5.15 -36.04 -5.77
CA ALA A 199 4.68 -37.39 -5.99
C ALA A 199 3.97 -37.94 -4.73
N PRO A 200 3.03 -38.90 -4.86
CA PRO A 200 2.27 -39.46 -3.73
C PRO A 200 3.13 -40.11 -2.64
N ASP A 201 4.32 -40.58 -2.99
CA ASP A 201 5.31 -41.18 -2.09
C ASP A 201 6.14 -40.14 -1.31
N GLY A 202 5.85 -38.84 -1.50
CA GLY A 202 6.58 -37.74 -0.89
C GLY A 202 7.87 -37.35 -1.63
N SER A 203 8.20 -38.02 -2.73
CA SER A 203 9.27 -37.61 -3.64
C SER A 203 8.81 -36.45 -4.55
N VAL A 204 9.72 -35.91 -5.37
CA VAL A 204 9.40 -34.86 -6.34
C VAL A 204 9.84 -35.28 -7.73
N GLY A 205 9.03 -34.95 -8.72
CA GLY A 205 9.30 -35.22 -10.13
C GLY A 205 9.12 -33.98 -10.99
N LEU A 206 9.69 -34.01 -12.20
CA LEU A 206 9.62 -32.92 -13.17
C LEU A 206 8.68 -33.27 -14.32
N HIS A 207 7.98 -32.29 -14.88
CA HIS A 207 7.22 -32.47 -16.12
C HIS A 207 7.33 -31.22 -17.01
N PRO A 208 7.40 -31.34 -18.35
CA PRO A 208 7.49 -30.17 -19.24
C PRO A 208 6.23 -29.30 -19.27
N GLN A 209 5.09 -29.85 -18.87
CA GLN A 209 3.79 -29.16 -18.84
C GLN A 209 3.27 -29.02 -17.41
N ALA A 210 2.53 -27.95 -17.13
CA ALA A 210 1.95 -27.66 -15.82
C ALA A 210 0.94 -28.69 -15.33
N VAL A 211 0.29 -29.41 -16.25
CA VAL A 211 -0.55 -30.58 -15.95
C VAL A 211 0.14 -31.81 -16.52
N PRO A 212 0.52 -32.80 -15.70
CA PRO A 212 1.18 -34.01 -16.18
C PRO A 212 0.25 -34.80 -17.09
N THR A 213 0.68 -35.04 -18.32
CA THR A 213 0.00 -35.91 -19.31
C THR A 213 0.72 -37.25 -19.48
N SER A 214 1.89 -37.38 -18.84
CA SER A 214 2.77 -38.56 -18.86
C SER A 214 3.46 -38.72 -17.49
N PRO A 215 4.14 -39.85 -17.23
CA PRO A 215 4.87 -40.05 -15.97
C PRO A 215 5.88 -38.93 -15.68
N LEU A 216 6.08 -38.61 -14.40
CA LEU A 216 7.03 -37.59 -14.00
C LEU A 216 8.48 -38.03 -14.30
N HIS A 217 9.27 -37.10 -14.81
CA HIS A 217 10.70 -37.25 -15.05
C HIS A 217 11.52 -37.14 -13.77
N SER A 218 12.66 -37.81 -13.75
CA SER A 218 13.58 -37.74 -12.62
C SER A 218 14.24 -36.35 -12.54
N PRO A 219 14.36 -35.73 -11.36
CA PRO A 219 15.11 -34.48 -11.19
C PRO A 219 16.60 -34.55 -11.59
N ARG A 220 17.13 -35.75 -11.82
CA ARG A 220 18.49 -35.99 -12.34
C ARG A 220 18.61 -35.77 -13.85
N GLU A 221 17.52 -35.81 -14.61
CA GLU A 221 17.54 -35.71 -16.08
C GLU A 221 17.96 -34.31 -16.56
N ILE A 222 17.77 -33.27 -15.75
CA ILE A 222 18.17 -31.91 -16.10
C ILE A 222 19.66 -31.62 -15.80
N LEU A 223 20.40 -32.59 -15.25
CA LEU A 223 21.82 -32.40 -14.92
C LEU A 223 22.69 -32.62 -16.16
N ASP A 224 23.59 -31.67 -16.43
CA ASP A 224 24.61 -31.80 -17.48
C ASP A 224 25.93 -32.31 -16.88
N PRO A 225 26.46 -33.48 -17.31
CA PRO A 225 27.74 -34.01 -16.86
C PRO A 225 28.94 -33.06 -17.08
N THR A 226 28.81 -32.10 -18.02
CA THR A 226 29.87 -31.11 -18.28
C THR A 226 29.88 -29.95 -17.29
N GLY A 227 28.89 -29.86 -16.39
CA GLY A 227 28.75 -28.77 -15.42
C GLY A 227 28.35 -27.43 -16.03
N ARG A 228 27.87 -27.42 -17.28
CA ARG A 228 27.47 -26.21 -18.03
C ARG A 228 25.97 -25.94 -17.99
N GLN A 229 25.27 -26.48 -16.98
CA GLN A 229 23.85 -26.26 -16.75
C GLN A 229 23.65 -25.39 -15.53
N ALA A 230 23.06 -24.21 -15.72
CA ALA A 230 22.50 -23.42 -14.63
C ALA A 230 21.06 -23.85 -14.35
N ILE A 231 20.64 -23.78 -13.09
CA ILE A 231 19.30 -24.13 -12.65
C ILE A 231 18.71 -22.96 -11.88
N TRP A 232 17.54 -22.49 -12.31
CA TRP A 232 16.74 -21.51 -11.58
C TRP A 232 15.45 -22.18 -11.13
N CYS A 233 15.25 -22.28 -9.82
CA CYS A 233 13.99 -22.77 -9.26
C CYS A 233 13.11 -21.57 -8.92
N VAL A 234 11.93 -21.45 -9.50
CA VAL A 234 10.97 -20.38 -9.21
C VAL A 234 9.91 -20.90 -8.25
N SER A 235 9.85 -20.32 -7.06
CA SER A 235 8.92 -20.74 -6.01
C SER A 235 8.60 -19.59 -5.04
N ASP A 236 7.35 -19.52 -4.57
CA ASP A 236 6.95 -18.66 -3.45
C ASP A 236 7.37 -19.22 -2.07
N CYS A 237 7.87 -20.45 -2.05
CA CYS A 237 8.47 -21.13 -0.90
C CYS A 237 7.54 -21.29 0.30
N VAL A 238 6.23 -21.35 0.03
CA VAL A 238 5.19 -21.48 1.06
C VAL A 238 4.73 -22.92 1.22
N SER A 239 4.88 -23.76 0.20
CA SER A 239 4.32 -25.12 0.23
C SER A 239 5.00 -26.07 1.23
N VAL A 240 4.35 -27.20 1.48
CA VAL A 240 4.86 -28.27 2.35
C VAL A 240 6.24 -28.78 1.92
N LEU A 241 6.60 -28.64 0.64
CA LEU A 241 7.92 -28.98 0.10
C LEU A 241 9.02 -28.15 0.77
N TRP A 242 8.71 -26.87 1.04
CA TRP A 242 9.60 -25.88 1.65
C TRP A 242 9.47 -25.79 3.16
N GLN A 243 8.34 -26.16 3.74
CA GLN A 243 8.21 -26.19 5.19
C GLN A 243 8.90 -27.41 5.82
N HIS A 244 8.82 -28.58 5.19
CA HIS A 244 9.23 -29.86 5.79
C HIS A 244 10.60 -30.39 5.36
N GLY A 245 11.48 -29.55 4.81
CA GLY A 245 12.83 -30.01 4.41
C GLY A 245 12.88 -30.77 3.09
N ARG A 246 11.74 -31.06 2.46
CA ARG A 246 11.68 -31.99 1.31
C ARG A 246 12.40 -31.46 0.08
N ALA A 247 12.46 -30.15 -0.10
CA ALA A 247 13.27 -29.50 -1.13
C ALA A 247 14.80 -29.65 -0.93
N ASP A 248 15.29 -29.94 0.29
CA ASP A 248 16.73 -29.87 0.57
C ASP A 248 17.54 -30.87 -0.24
N ARG A 249 17.04 -32.10 -0.40
CA ARG A 249 17.69 -33.13 -1.21
C ARG A 249 17.79 -32.75 -2.68
N LEU A 250 16.78 -32.04 -3.18
CA LEU A 250 16.72 -31.54 -4.56
C LEU A 250 17.73 -30.42 -4.78
N LEU A 251 17.73 -29.42 -3.87
CA LEU A 251 18.66 -28.31 -3.90
C LEU A 251 20.11 -28.78 -3.75
N GLU A 252 20.37 -29.77 -2.91
CA GLU A 252 21.70 -30.36 -2.74
C GLU A 252 22.14 -31.12 -3.99
N LEU A 253 21.24 -31.92 -4.59
CA LEU A 253 21.51 -32.63 -5.85
C LEU A 253 21.88 -31.65 -6.97
N TRP A 254 21.08 -30.60 -7.15
CA TRP A 254 21.30 -29.60 -8.20
C TRP A 254 22.51 -28.71 -7.91
N GLY A 255 22.70 -28.31 -6.65
CA GLY A 255 23.83 -27.48 -6.23
C GLY A 255 25.18 -28.19 -6.31
N ARG A 256 25.22 -29.52 -6.34
CA ARG A 256 26.43 -30.31 -6.63
C ARG A 256 26.81 -30.31 -8.11
N ALA A 257 25.84 -30.16 -9.00
CA ALA A 257 26.03 -30.29 -10.44
C ALA A 257 26.45 -28.98 -11.11
N GLY A 258 25.97 -27.83 -10.63
CA GLY A 258 26.26 -26.54 -11.24
C GLY A 258 25.69 -25.35 -10.47
N PRO A 259 25.71 -24.15 -11.06
CA PRO A 259 25.13 -22.95 -10.48
C PRO A 259 23.62 -23.08 -10.29
N LEU A 260 23.17 -22.92 -9.05
CA LEU A 260 21.76 -23.00 -8.65
C LEU A 260 21.33 -21.70 -7.96
N ALA A 261 20.15 -21.21 -8.29
CA ALA A 261 19.47 -20.14 -7.56
C ALA A 261 17.99 -20.42 -7.38
N LEU A 262 17.44 -19.90 -6.29
CA LEU A 262 16.02 -19.87 -6.01
C LEU A 262 15.49 -18.47 -6.33
N ILE A 263 14.66 -18.35 -7.37
CA ILE A 263 13.99 -17.11 -7.75
C ILE A 263 12.70 -17.03 -6.94
N GLN A 264 12.61 -16.03 -6.08
CA GLN A 264 11.49 -15.81 -5.19
C GLN A 264 10.65 -14.64 -5.72
N PRO A 265 9.44 -14.89 -6.28
CA PRO A 265 8.60 -13.84 -6.85
C PRO A 265 8.06 -12.83 -5.82
N LEU A 266 8.04 -13.20 -4.54
CA LEU A 266 7.68 -12.27 -3.46
C LEU A 266 8.80 -11.23 -3.24
N PRO A 267 8.48 -9.98 -2.90
CA PRO A 267 9.47 -8.99 -2.48
C PRO A 267 10.26 -9.43 -1.25
N GLN A 268 11.55 -9.06 -1.16
CA GLN A 268 12.47 -9.49 -0.09
C GLN A 268 11.90 -9.32 1.32
N ARG A 269 11.18 -8.22 1.58
CA ARG A 269 10.55 -7.92 2.88
C ARG A 269 9.63 -9.03 3.39
N LEU A 270 9.08 -9.86 2.49
CA LEU A 270 8.14 -10.94 2.82
C LEU A 270 8.81 -12.30 2.99
N TRP A 271 10.10 -12.45 2.64
CA TRP A 271 10.74 -13.77 2.64
C TRP A 271 10.83 -14.40 4.02
N ARG A 272 10.95 -13.58 5.08
CA ARG A 272 10.95 -14.04 6.49
C ARG A 272 9.64 -14.73 6.91
N ARG A 273 8.58 -14.64 6.10
CA ARG A 273 7.28 -15.28 6.31
C ARG A 273 7.11 -16.57 5.51
N THR A 274 8.07 -16.89 4.65
CA THR A 274 8.09 -18.14 3.89
C THR A 274 8.69 -19.25 4.75
N GLY A 275 8.48 -20.51 4.37
CA GLY A 275 9.06 -21.66 5.09
C GLY A 275 10.58 -21.81 4.93
N LEU A 276 11.27 -20.82 4.36
CA LEU A 276 12.71 -20.87 4.11
C LEU A 276 13.51 -20.31 5.28
N PRO A 277 14.50 -21.06 5.79
CA PRO A 277 15.57 -20.47 6.60
C PRO A 277 16.45 -19.61 5.70
N LEU A 278 16.65 -18.35 6.07
CA LEU A 278 17.40 -17.37 5.29
C LEU A 278 18.53 -16.78 6.13
N GLU A 279 19.74 -16.78 5.58
CA GLU A 279 20.92 -16.18 6.17
C GLU A 279 21.54 -15.16 5.21
N GLU A 280 21.99 -14.03 5.74
CA GLU A 280 22.75 -13.03 4.99
C GLU A 280 24.24 -13.38 5.03
N VAL A 281 24.83 -13.62 3.87
CA VAL A 281 26.22 -14.04 3.71
C VAL A 281 26.90 -13.31 2.56
N ARG A 282 28.22 -13.41 2.51
CA ARG A 282 29.02 -13.04 1.34
C ARG A 282 29.47 -14.31 0.63
N LEU A 283 29.10 -14.43 -0.64
CA LEU A 283 29.47 -15.56 -1.50
C LEU A 283 30.67 -15.22 -2.36
N HIS A 284 31.62 -16.15 -2.43
CA HIS A 284 32.81 -16.05 -3.27
C HIS A 284 32.86 -17.22 -4.23
N SER A 285 33.14 -16.91 -5.49
CA SER A 285 33.34 -17.88 -6.57
C SER A 285 34.78 -17.77 -7.07
N GLY A 286 35.52 -18.88 -7.01
CA GLY A 286 36.91 -18.91 -7.48
C GLY A 286 37.06 -19.09 -8.98
N MET A 287 36.03 -19.59 -9.67
CA MET A 287 36.05 -19.85 -11.10
C MET A 287 34.64 -19.70 -11.70
N PRO A 288 34.49 -19.33 -12.98
CA PRO A 288 33.19 -19.23 -13.62
C PRO A 288 32.43 -20.57 -13.63
N GLY A 289 31.13 -20.55 -13.32
CA GLY A 289 30.26 -21.73 -13.39
C GLY A 289 30.44 -22.76 -12.26
N LEU A 290 31.02 -22.37 -11.12
CA LEU A 290 31.20 -23.28 -9.99
C LEU A 290 29.86 -23.83 -9.45
N PRO A 291 29.79 -25.13 -9.09
CA PRO A 291 28.69 -25.67 -8.32
C PRO A 291 28.54 -24.99 -6.97
N ASN A 292 27.30 -24.85 -6.48
CA ASN A 292 27.01 -24.20 -5.20
C ASN A 292 27.74 -24.85 -4.01
N THR A 293 27.98 -26.17 -4.03
CA THR A 293 28.74 -26.87 -2.97
C THR A 293 30.21 -26.45 -2.88
N ARG A 294 30.73 -25.73 -3.88
CA ARG A 294 32.12 -25.24 -3.92
C ARG A 294 32.21 -23.72 -3.69
N LEU A 295 31.09 -23.04 -3.45
CA LEU A 295 31.10 -21.62 -3.11
C LEU A 295 31.66 -21.43 -1.69
N ARG A 296 32.48 -20.39 -1.50
CA ARG A 296 32.94 -20.00 -0.16
C ARG A 296 32.01 -18.96 0.43
N THR A 297 31.52 -19.22 1.63
CA THR A 297 30.61 -18.35 2.38
C THR A 297 31.35 -17.65 3.50
N ALA A 298 31.11 -16.34 3.68
CA ALA A 298 31.48 -15.61 4.89
C ALA A 298 30.22 -14.98 5.51
N ARG A 299 29.96 -15.25 6.79
CA ARG A 299 28.81 -14.66 7.52
C ARG A 299 29.04 -13.15 7.76
N SER A 300 27.94 -12.40 7.90
CA SER A 300 27.96 -10.97 8.24
C SER A 300 27.44 -10.74 9.67
N GLY A 301 27.77 -9.60 10.30
CA GLY A 301 27.23 -9.20 11.61
C GLY A 301 27.77 -9.99 12.81
N SER A 302 26.97 -10.11 13.88
CA SER A 302 27.36 -10.77 15.14
C SER A 302 27.73 -12.25 14.99
N ALA A 303 27.15 -12.94 14.01
CA ALA A 303 27.49 -14.33 13.70
C ALA A 303 28.89 -14.49 13.06
N ALA A 304 29.45 -13.42 12.47
CA ALA A 304 30.82 -13.43 11.98
C ALA A 304 31.84 -13.47 13.13
N LEU A 305 31.49 -12.94 14.31
CA LEU A 305 32.35 -12.91 15.49
C LEU A 305 32.53 -14.29 16.15
N LEU A 306 31.57 -15.20 15.93
CA LEU A 306 31.58 -16.56 16.48
C LEU A 306 32.32 -17.57 15.59
N GLY A 307 32.70 -17.19 14.35
CA GLY A 307 33.53 -18.02 13.46
C GLY A 307 32.88 -19.31 12.95
N GLU A 308 31.57 -19.50 13.13
CA GLU A 308 30.91 -20.75 12.74
C GLU A 308 30.75 -20.87 11.21
N PRO A 309 31.15 -22.01 10.61
CA PRO A 309 30.99 -22.24 9.18
C PRO A 309 29.52 -22.42 8.80
N VAL A 310 29.14 -21.96 7.61
CA VAL A 310 27.81 -22.25 7.05
C VAL A 310 27.76 -23.75 6.69
N THR A 311 26.90 -24.48 7.37
CA THR A 311 26.68 -25.92 7.15
C THR A 311 25.71 -26.15 5.99
N GLY A 312 25.99 -27.15 5.14
CA GLY A 312 25.15 -27.49 3.99
C GLY A 312 25.48 -26.74 2.69
N THR A 313 24.70 -27.01 1.64
CA THR A 313 24.87 -26.34 0.33
C THR A 313 24.20 -24.96 0.37
N PRO A 314 24.94 -23.85 0.16
CA PRO A 314 24.36 -22.51 0.12
C PRO A 314 23.63 -22.30 -1.22
N VAL A 315 22.35 -21.98 -1.16
CA VAL A 315 21.53 -21.65 -2.34
C VAL A 315 21.12 -20.18 -2.28
N PRO A 316 21.64 -19.33 -3.18
CA PRO A 316 21.20 -17.95 -3.31
C PRO A 316 19.70 -17.85 -3.56
N VAL A 317 19.03 -17.03 -2.76
CA VAL A 317 17.63 -16.64 -2.96
C VAL A 317 17.61 -15.25 -3.56
N LEU A 318 16.95 -15.08 -4.70
CA LEU A 318 16.99 -13.88 -5.52
C LEU A 318 15.58 -13.33 -5.71
N GLU A 319 15.41 -12.03 -5.50
CA GLU A 319 14.25 -11.30 -6.00
C GLU A 319 14.40 -11.15 -7.52
N LEU A 320 13.29 -11.09 -8.25
CA LEU A 320 13.29 -10.86 -9.69
C LEU A 320 13.53 -9.38 -10.00
N ASP A 321 14.71 -8.90 -9.65
CA ASP A 321 15.13 -7.51 -9.72
C ASP A 321 16.56 -7.40 -10.32
N PRO A 322 16.87 -6.34 -11.09
CA PRO A 322 18.17 -6.19 -11.75
C PRO A 322 19.37 -6.24 -10.81
N ALA A 323 19.26 -5.72 -9.58
CA ALA A 323 20.38 -5.72 -8.62
C ALA A 323 20.73 -7.15 -8.19
N TRP A 324 19.71 -7.96 -7.86
CA TRP A 324 19.85 -9.35 -7.44
C TRP A 324 20.40 -10.23 -8.55
N LEU A 325 19.81 -10.12 -9.75
CA LEU A 325 20.30 -10.87 -10.91
C LEU A 325 21.71 -10.44 -11.32
N GLY A 326 22.05 -9.17 -11.16
CA GLY A 326 23.39 -8.64 -11.43
C GLY A 326 24.43 -9.22 -10.48
N LEU A 327 24.14 -9.27 -9.17
CA LEU A 327 25.02 -9.89 -8.17
C LEU A 327 25.20 -11.39 -8.43
N TRP A 328 24.12 -12.11 -8.69
CA TRP A 328 24.20 -13.54 -9.04
C TRP A 328 24.99 -13.77 -10.32
N THR A 329 24.76 -12.95 -11.35
CA THR A 329 25.50 -13.03 -12.61
C THR A 329 27.01 -12.84 -12.37
N ARG A 330 27.40 -11.84 -11.59
CA ARG A 330 28.81 -11.59 -11.23
C ARG A 330 29.43 -12.75 -10.45
N LEU A 331 28.66 -13.39 -9.57
CA LEU A 331 29.08 -14.59 -8.84
C LEU A 331 29.33 -15.76 -9.81
N VAL A 332 28.38 -16.04 -10.71
CA VAL A 332 28.48 -17.13 -11.68
C VAL A 332 29.62 -16.90 -12.67
N THR A 333 29.84 -15.66 -13.13
CA THR A 333 30.96 -15.32 -14.03
C THR A 333 32.29 -15.15 -13.31
N ALA A 334 32.33 -15.25 -11.97
CA ALA A 334 33.50 -14.98 -11.13
C ALA A 334 34.16 -13.61 -11.40
N THR A 335 33.35 -12.56 -11.56
CA THR A 335 33.78 -11.17 -11.83
C THR A 335 33.71 -10.27 -10.60
N ALA A 336 33.58 -10.86 -9.41
CA ALA A 336 33.54 -10.19 -8.12
C ALA A 336 34.56 -10.83 -7.16
N PRO A 337 35.86 -10.46 -7.24
CA PRO A 337 36.91 -11.09 -6.44
C PRO A 337 36.72 -10.88 -4.92
N GLY A 338 36.13 -9.77 -4.49
CA GLY A 338 35.75 -9.49 -3.09
C GLY A 338 34.44 -10.13 -2.63
N GLY A 339 33.92 -11.09 -3.40
CA GLY A 339 32.62 -11.73 -3.16
C GLY A 339 31.43 -10.81 -3.41
N VAL A 340 30.24 -11.39 -3.40
CA VAL A 340 28.97 -10.67 -3.51
C VAL A 340 28.15 -10.83 -2.23
N PRO A 341 27.48 -9.77 -1.74
CA PRO A 341 26.44 -9.94 -0.72
C PRO A 341 25.32 -10.79 -1.31
N ALA A 342 24.80 -11.73 -0.52
CA ALA A 342 23.74 -12.64 -0.92
C ALA A 342 22.90 -13.03 0.29
N VAL A 343 21.62 -13.28 0.04
CA VAL A 343 20.75 -14.03 0.95
C VAL A 343 20.75 -15.47 0.49
N VAL A 344 21.00 -16.41 1.39
CA VAL A 344 21.05 -17.84 1.07
C VAL A 344 20.12 -18.63 1.97
N THR A 345 19.61 -19.73 1.43
CA THR A 345 19.09 -20.84 2.23
C THR A 345 20.10 -21.99 2.23
N THR A 346 20.18 -22.75 3.31
CA THR A 346 21.13 -23.86 3.48
C THR A 346 20.41 -25.19 3.58
N THR A 347 20.91 -26.18 2.83
CA THR A 347 20.35 -27.54 2.83
C THR A 347 20.81 -28.34 4.05
N GLY A 348 19.98 -29.28 4.53
CA GLY A 348 20.40 -30.29 5.51
C GLY A 348 20.20 -29.93 6.99
N HIS A 349 19.55 -28.81 7.29
CA HIS A 349 19.10 -28.49 8.65
C HIS A 349 17.72 -29.08 8.93
N PRO A 350 17.49 -29.73 10.09
CA PRO A 350 16.15 -30.12 10.49
C PRO A 350 15.26 -28.87 10.53
N ARG A 351 14.20 -28.86 9.72
CA ARG A 351 13.22 -27.78 9.75
C ARG A 351 12.30 -28.06 10.92
N ASP A 352 12.49 -27.34 12.03
CA ASP A 352 11.45 -27.22 13.05
C ASP A 352 10.25 -26.63 12.32
N GLY A 353 9.19 -27.42 12.19
CA GLY A 353 7.96 -26.98 11.54
C GLY A 353 7.40 -25.81 12.33
N ALA A 354 7.81 -24.59 11.98
CA ALA A 354 7.04 -23.40 12.29
C ALA A 354 5.75 -23.57 11.50
N THR A 355 4.77 -24.17 12.15
CA THR A 355 3.40 -24.27 11.66
C THR A 355 2.99 -22.84 11.34
N LEU A 356 2.90 -22.47 10.05
CA LEU A 356 1.95 -21.43 9.67
C LEU A 356 0.63 -21.90 10.29
N PRO A 357 -0.05 -21.07 11.12
CA PRO A 357 -1.24 -21.51 11.82
C PRO A 357 -2.15 -22.18 10.81
N ASP A 358 -2.38 -23.48 11.04
CA ASP A 358 -3.18 -24.30 10.16
C ASP A 358 -4.52 -23.57 10.02
N GLY A 359 -5.07 -23.48 8.81
CA GLY A 359 -6.32 -22.72 8.58
C GLY A 359 -7.49 -23.18 9.47
N ALA A 360 -7.36 -24.33 10.12
CA ALA A 360 -8.24 -24.86 11.15
C ALA A 360 -8.14 -24.13 12.51
N GLN A 361 -6.98 -23.60 12.91
CA GLN A 361 -6.79 -22.85 14.18
C GLN A 361 -7.25 -21.39 14.11
N ALA A 362 -7.27 -20.79 12.91
CA ALA A 362 -7.82 -19.45 12.67
C ALA A 362 -9.35 -19.34 12.92
N ALA A 363 -10.03 -20.45 13.24
CA ALA A 363 -11.43 -20.43 13.64
C ALA A 363 -11.65 -19.91 15.08
N THR A 364 -10.55 -19.67 15.81
CA THR A 364 -10.56 -19.24 17.22
C THR A 364 -10.04 -17.81 17.42
N GLU A 365 -9.56 -17.14 16.36
CA GLU A 365 -9.01 -15.79 16.43
C GLU A 365 -10.06 -14.73 16.07
N ASP A 366 -10.08 -13.63 16.81
CA ASP A 366 -10.94 -12.46 16.56
C ASP A 366 -10.74 -11.93 15.11
N PRO A 367 -11.81 -11.86 14.28
CA PRO A 367 -11.72 -11.34 12.92
C PRO A 367 -11.11 -9.93 12.83
N LEU A 368 -11.32 -9.08 13.83
CA LEU A 368 -10.70 -7.75 13.90
C LEU A 368 -9.19 -7.85 14.17
N GLY A 369 -8.77 -8.80 15.00
CA GLY A 369 -7.37 -9.14 15.25
C GLY A 369 -6.64 -9.58 13.98
N LEU A 370 -7.25 -10.47 13.18
CA LEU A 370 -6.71 -10.92 11.90
C LEU A 370 -6.52 -9.77 10.90
N VAL A 371 -7.52 -8.90 10.76
CA VAL A 371 -7.42 -7.74 9.87
C VAL A 371 -6.40 -6.71 10.36
N ARG A 372 -6.29 -6.48 11.67
CA ARG A 372 -5.24 -5.61 12.26
C ARG A 372 -3.85 -6.18 12.04
N ALA A 373 -3.67 -7.48 12.25
CA ALA A 373 -2.40 -8.17 12.00
C ALA A 373 -1.99 -8.10 10.52
N PHE A 374 -2.96 -8.25 9.61
CA PHE A 374 -2.74 -8.04 8.19
C PHE A 374 -2.38 -6.59 7.88
N ARG A 375 -3.16 -5.60 8.35
CA ARG A 375 -2.91 -4.17 8.13
C ARG A 375 -1.54 -3.70 8.63
N ALA A 376 -1.08 -4.23 9.76
CA ALA A 376 0.21 -3.88 10.34
C ALA A 376 1.41 -4.30 9.47
N HIS A 377 1.21 -5.22 8.53
CA HIS A 377 2.32 -5.85 7.80
C HIS A 377 2.15 -5.94 6.29
N ALA A 378 0.93 -5.79 5.78
CA ALA A 378 0.63 -5.77 4.36
C ALA A 378 0.98 -4.42 3.76
N SER A 379 1.31 -4.42 2.46
CA SER A 379 1.42 -3.16 1.74
C SER A 379 0.07 -2.44 1.71
N PRO A 380 0.05 -1.09 1.66
CA PRO A 380 -1.22 -0.33 1.57
C PRO A 380 -2.07 -0.77 0.38
N GLN A 381 -1.42 -1.16 -0.72
CA GLN A 381 -2.05 -1.64 -1.93
C GLN A 381 -2.65 -3.04 -1.77
N ALA A 382 -1.97 -3.96 -1.09
CA ALA A 382 -2.50 -5.28 -0.77
C ALA A 382 -3.69 -5.18 0.21
N TYR A 383 -3.62 -4.26 1.17
CA TYR A 383 -4.73 -3.98 2.10
C TYR A 383 -5.97 -3.44 1.37
N ARG A 384 -5.78 -2.45 0.48
CA ARG A 384 -6.85 -1.94 -0.39
C ARG A 384 -7.44 -3.03 -1.29
N LEU A 385 -6.58 -3.87 -1.88
CA LEU A 385 -7.00 -4.99 -2.72
C LEU A 385 -7.86 -5.98 -1.92
N ALA A 386 -7.46 -6.35 -0.70
CA ALA A 386 -8.27 -7.21 0.17
C ALA A 386 -9.67 -6.63 0.44
N GLY A 387 -9.75 -5.30 0.59
CA GLY A 387 -11.00 -4.56 0.70
C GLY A 387 -11.93 -4.72 -0.52
N PHE A 388 -11.40 -4.56 -1.74
CA PHE A 388 -12.18 -4.78 -2.96
C PHE A 388 -12.53 -6.25 -3.18
N LEU A 389 -11.62 -7.16 -2.84
CA LEU A 389 -11.87 -8.60 -2.95
C LEU A 389 -12.98 -9.08 -2.01
N ALA A 390 -13.22 -8.38 -0.89
CA ALA A 390 -14.32 -8.69 0.03
C ALA A 390 -15.72 -8.53 -0.60
N THR A 391 -15.86 -7.92 -1.77
CA THR A 391 -17.16 -7.65 -2.41
C THR A 391 -17.46 -8.57 -3.59
N VAL A 392 -16.53 -9.45 -3.97
CA VAL A 392 -16.62 -10.30 -5.17
C VAL A 392 -16.43 -11.78 -4.85
N PRO A 393 -16.85 -12.70 -5.75
CA PRO A 393 -16.45 -14.10 -5.69
C PRO A 393 -14.94 -14.27 -5.79
N LEU A 394 -14.34 -15.03 -4.87
CA LEU A 394 -12.89 -15.15 -4.71
C LEU A 394 -12.32 -16.32 -5.52
N THR A 395 -12.53 -16.27 -6.83
CA THR A 395 -11.78 -17.11 -7.76
C THR A 395 -10.58 -16.33 -8.28
N LEU A 396 -9.43 -16.99 -8.52
CA LEU A 396 -8.22 -16.30 -9.01
C LEU A 396 -8.45 -15.44 -10.26
N PRO A 397 -9.22 -15.89 -11.28
CA PRO A 397 -9.54 -15.05 -12.43
C PRO A 397 -10.28 -13.75 -12.04
N VAL A 398 -11.26 -13.83 -11.15
CA VAL A 398 -12.02 -12.66 -10.67
C VAL A 398 -11.12 -11.76 -9.83
N MET A 399 -10.28 -12.33 -8.97
CA MET A 399 -9.36 -11.56 -8.15
C MET A 399 -8.36 -10.76 -9.00
N ARG A 400 -7.81 -11.37 -10.07
CA ARG A 400 -6.93 -10.68 -11.04
C ARG A 400 -7.66 -9.61 -11.84
N LEU A 401 -8.91 -9.88 -12.23
CA LEU A 401 -9.74 -8.91 -12.93
C LEU A 401 -10.01 -7.67 -12.07
N VAL A 402 -10.44 -7.88 -10.82
CA VAL A 402 -10.67 -6.80 -9.84
C VAL A 402 -9.38 -6.06 -9.55
N GLN A 403 -8.27 -6.78 -9.40
CA GLN A 403 -6.94 -6.17 -9.27
C GLN A 403 -6.64 -5.23 -10.43
N ARG A 404 -6.81 -5.68 -11.68
CA ARG A 404 -6.53 -4.90 -12.89
C ARG A 404 -7.42 -3.67 -13.02
N VAL A 405 -8.71 -3.83 -12.74
CA VAL A 405 -9.72 -2.79 -12.96
C VAL A 405 -9.69 -1.74 -11.86
N MET A 406 -9.59 -2.17 -10.60
CA MET A 406 -9.70 -1.26 -9.45
C MET A 406 -8.36 -0.71 -9.00
N LEU A 407 -7.27 -1.41 -9.29
CA LEU A 407 -5.92 -1.12 -8.82
C LEU A 407 -4.87 -1.47 -9.89
N PRO A 408 -4.88 -0.84 -11.08
CA PRO A 408 -4.00 -1.20 -12.20
C PRO A 408 -2.50 -1.14 -11.87
N GLU A 409 -2.11 -0.29 -10.92
CA GLU A 409 -0.74 -0.16 -10.40
C GLU A 409 -0.26 -1.38 -9.58
N THR A 410 -1.17 -2.28 -9.20
CA THR A 410 -0.84 -3.42 -8.34
C THR A 410 -0.30 -4.60 -9.11
N ARG A 411 0.69 -5.26 -8.51
CA ARG A 411 1.43 -6.37 -9.11
C ARG A 411 0.96 -7.72 -8.55
N PRO A 412 1.28 -8.85 -9.19
CA PRO A 412 0.95 -10.18 -8.66
C PRO A 412 1.41 -10.41 -7.21
N ALA A 413 2.48 -9.74 -6.77
CA ALA A 413 2.94 -9.74 -5.38
C ALA A 413 1.91 -9.22 -4.36
N HIS A 414 1.13 -8.19 -4.70
CA HIS A 414 0.12 -7.65 -3.79
C HIS A 414 -1.07 -8.60 -3.64
N LEU A 415 -1.43 -9.31 -4.71
CA LEU A 415 -2.44 -10.38 -4.64
C LEU A 415 -1.92 -11.57 -3.81
N ALA A 416 -0.64 -11.93 -3.97
CA ALA A 416 0.00 -12.95 -3.15
C ALA A 416 0.05 -12.57 -1.67
N GLU A 417 0.30 -11.31 -1.32
CA GLU A 417 0.22 -10.82 0.07
C GLU A 417 -1.16 -11.08 0.69
N VAL A 418 -2.25 -10.87 -0.07
CA VAL A 418 -3.61 -11.18 0.40
C VAL A 418 -3.82 -12.69 0.56
N LEU A 419 -3.34 -13.50 -0.38
CA LEU A 419 -3.47 -14.96 -0.32
C LEU A 419 -2.66 -15.59 0.82
N LEU A 420 -1.52 -14.99 1.17
CA LEU A 420 -0.61 -15.43 2.23
C LEU A 420 -0.91 -14.80 3.60
N SER A 421 -1.91 -13.92 3.67
CA SER A 421 -2.26 -13.17 4.88
C SER A 421 -2.91 -13.99 5.99
N GLY A 422 -3.39 -15.19 5.67
CA GLY A 422 -4.27 -15.97 6.56
C GLY A 422 -5.74 -15.52 6.54
N LEU A 423 -6.08 -14.43 5.84
CA LEU A 423 -7.46 -13.94 5.71
C LEU A 423 -8.32 -14.83 4.81
N LEU A 424 -7.71 -15.59 3.91
CA LEU A 424 -8.37 -16.45 2.93
C LEU A 424 -8.12 -17.93 3.24
N ARG A 425 -9.18 -18.72 3.22
CA ARG A 425 -9.16 -20.19 3.27
C ARG A 425 -9.53 -20.76 1.90
N ARG A 426 -8.88 -21.85 1.54
CA ARG A 426 -9.20 -22.60 0.32
C ARG A 426 -10.37 -23.54 0.61
N THR A 427 -11.39 -23.54 -0.25
CA THR A 427 -12.64 -24.30 0.00
C THR A 427 -12.64 -25.71 -0.62
N ARG A 428 -11.82 -25.96 -1.66
CA ARG A 428 -11.61 -27.30 -2.27
C ARG A 428 -10.17 -27.50 -2.76
N GLN A 429 -9.57 -28.66 -2.46
CA GLN A 429 -8.16 -28.99 -2.77
C GLN A 429 -7.93 -29.55 -4.20
N ASP A 430 -8.95 -30.16 -4.83
CA ASP A 430 -8.78 -30.96 -6.06
C ASP A 430 -9.35 -30.33 -7.36
N SER A 431 -9.69 -29.04 -7.36
CA SER A 431 -10.19 -28.36 -8.58
C SER A 431 -9.06 -27.73 -9.42
N VAL A 432 -9.23 -27.74 -10.75
CA VAL A 432 -8.34 -27.11 -11.74
C VAL A 432 -8.19 -25.59 -11.53
N SER A 433 -9.12 -24.97 -10.79
CA SER A 433 -9.01 -23.60 -10.30
C SER A 433 -9.36 -23.57 -8.80
N PRO A 434 -8.42 -23.18 -7.92
CA PRO A 434 -8.68 -23.12 -6.49
C PRO A 434 -9.70 -22.01 -6.17
N GLU A 435 -10.75 -22.36 -5.43
CA GLU A 435 -11.71 -21.40 -4.87
C GLU A 435 -11.26 -20.99 -3.46
N PHE A 436 -11.32 -19.68 -3.20
CA PHE A 436 -11.01 -19.09 -1.91
C PHE A 436 -12.29 -18.60 -1.25
N ARG A 437 -12.27 -18.53 0.09
CA ARG A 437 -13.29 -17.90 0.92
C ARG A 437 -12.57 -17.17 2.04
N PHE A 438 -13.02 -15.99 2.42
CA PHE A 438 -12.50 -15.35 3.63
C PHE A 438 -12.80 -16.18 4.87
N VAL A 439 -11.97 -16.06 5.90
CA VAL A 439 -12.33 -16.49 7.26
C VAL A 439 -13.61 -15.77 7.70
N ASP A 440 -14.51 -16.46 8.40
CA ASP A 440 -15.79 -15.89 8.82
C ASP A 440 -15.59 -14.59 9.65
N GLY A 441 -16.36 -13.54 9.37
CA GLY A 441 -16.26 -12.23 10.03
C GLY A 441 -15.22 -11.26 9.45
N VAL A 442 -14.22 -11.75 8.71
CA VAL A 442 -13.19 -10.92 8.06
C VAL A 442 -13.76 -10.04 6.93
N PRO A 443 -14.67 -10.52 6.06
CA PRO A 443 -15.27 -9.68 5.02
C PRO A 443 -16.00 -8.46 5.58
N GLU A 444 -16.68 -8.61 6.71
CA GLU A 444 -17.44 -7.55 7.36
C GLU A 444 -16.50 -6.45 7.86
N VAL A 445 -15.38 -6.84 8.47
CA VAL A 445 -14.34 -5.90 8.94
C VAL A 445 -13.64 -5.22 7.75
N LEU A 446 -13.25 -5.95 6.70
CA LEU A 446 -12.61 -5.37 5.52
C LEU A 446 -13.56 -4.40 4.79
N ARG A 447 -14.83 -4.78 4.61
CA ARG A 447 -15.86 -3.89 4.04
C ARG A 447 -16.12 -2.67 4.92
N SER A 448 -15.93 -2.74 6.24
CA SER A 448 -16.06 -1.56 7.10
C SER A 448 -14.94 -0.52 6.89
N THR A 449 -13.83 -0.92 6.27
CA THR A 449 -12.69 -0.03 5.96
C THR A 449 -12.69 0.50 4.52
N VAL A 450 -13.65 0.04 3.70
CA VAL A 450 -13.83 0.44 2.30
C VAL A 450 -15.12 1.26 2.20
N ARG A 451 -15.14 2.38 1.46
CA ARG A 451 -16.34 3.22 1.36
C ARG A 451 -17.47 2.41 0.68
N ARG A 452 -18.74 2.57 1.06
CA ARG A 452 -19.86 1.85 0.38
C ARG A 452 -19.92 2.14 -1.13
N SER A 453 -19.46 3.31 -1.57
CA SER A 453 -19.29 3.67 -2.99
C SER A 453 -18.32 2.75 -3.74
N ASP A 454 -17.27 2.29 -3.07
CA ASP A 454 -16.24 1.42 -3.65
C ASP A 454 -16.76 0.00 -3.95
N SER A 455 -17.75 -0.50 -3.19
CA SER A 455 -18.35 -1.82 -3.44
C SER A 455 -19.20 -1.87 -4.71
N ARG A 456 -19.94 -0.79 -5.02
CA ARG A 456 -20.68 -0.63 -6.28
C ARG A 456 -19.72 -0.36 -7.44
N ARG A 457 -18.69 0.46 -7.22
CA ARG A 457 -17.62 0.74 -8.17
C ARG A 457 -16.92 -0.53 -8.68
N VAL A 458 -16.60 -1.50 -7.81
CA VAL A 458 -16.04 -2.80 -8.24
C VAL A 458 -16.94 -3.47 -9.27
N HIS A 459 -18.24 -3.47 -9.03
CA HIS A 459 -19.22 -4.08 -9.92
C HIS A 459 -19.37 -3.32 -11.25
N ASP A 460 -19.45 -1.99 -11.21
CA ASP A 460 -19.66 -1.14 -12.38
C ASP A 460 -18.43 -1.13 -13.30
N GLU A 461 -17.23 -0.96 -12.72
CA GLU A 461 -15.97 -0.92 -13.47
C GLU A 461 -15.61 -2.27 -14.08
N VAL A 462 -15.84 -3.38 -13.35
CA VAL A 462 -15.63 -4.73 -13.89
C VAL A 462 -16.61 -4.99 -15.04
N SER A 463 -17.84 -4.50 -14.94
CA SER A 463 -18.84 -4.62 -16.01
C SER A 463 -18.47 -3.79 -17.25
N ALA A 464 -18.02 -2.55 -17.06
CA ALA A 464 -17.56 -1.67 -18.13
C ALA A 464 -16.32 -2.26 -18.84
N TYR A 465 -15.34 -2.72 -18.07
CA TYR A 465 -14.12 -3.33 -18.59
C TYR A 465 -14.41 -4.59 -19.42
N LEU A 466 -15.29 -5.47 -18.92
CA LEU A 466 -15.68 -6.69 -19.64
C LEU A 466 -16.49 -6.41 -20.90
N THR A 467 -17.31 -5.35 -20.90
CA THR A 467 -18.06 -4.90 -22.08
C THR A 467 -17.12 -4.33 -23.14
N ALA A 468 -16.13 -3.52 -22.74
CA ALA A 468 -15.16 -2.92 -23.65
C ALA A 468 -14.21 -3.95 -24.29
N HIS A 469 -13.89 -5.03 -23.59
CA HIS A 469 -12.94 -6.06 -24.05
C HIS A 469 -13.64 -7.34 -24.53
N ALA A 470 -14.95 -7.27 -24.81
CA ALA A 470 -15.75 -8.35 -25.34
C ALA A 470 -15.32 -8.72 -26.77
N GLY A 471 -14.37 -9.64 -26.92
CA GLY A 471 -13.92 -10.15 -28.22
C GLY A 471 -12.39 -10.16 -28.43
N ASP A 472 -11.62 -9.51 -27.56
CA ASP A 472 -10.16 -9.50 -27.67
C ASP A 472 -9.56 -10.79 -27.08
N ALA A 473 -9.18 -11.70 -28.00
CA ALA A 473 -8.66 -13.00 -27.64
C ALA A 473 -7.21 -12.90 -27.12
N ARG A 474 -7.02 -13.06 -25.80
CA ARG A 474 -5.92 -13.84 -25.17
C ARG A 474 -6.08 -13.96 -23.63
N ASP A 475 -6.08 -15.21 -23.17
CA ASP A 475 -5.51 -15.74 -21.92
C ASP A 475 -6.25 -16.03 -20.59
N THR A 476 -7.46 -15.55 -20.28
CA THR A 476 -8.18 -16.06 -19.06
C THR A 476 -9.68 -16.29 -19.26
N GLN A 477 -10.28 -17.40 -18.78
CA GLN A 477 -11.69 -17.76 -18.98
C GLN A 477 -12.62 -17.24 -17.86
N ALA A 478 -13.65 -16.47 -18.21
CA ALA A 478 -14.83 -16.16 -17.40
C ALA A 478 -16.10 -16.72 -18.10
N PHE A 479 -17.26 -16.83 -17.42
CA PHE A 479 -18.49 -17.36 -18.02
C PHE A 479 -19.66 -16.37 -17.90
N ALA A 480 -20.25 -15.99 -19.03
CA ALA A 480 -21.42 -15.10 -19.13
C ALA A 480 -22.70 -15.93 -19.29
N VAL A 481 -23.69 -15.72 -18.42
CA VAL A 481 -25.00 -16.38 -18.52
C VAL A 481 -25.94 -15.49 -19.36
N LEU A 482 -26.33 -15.99 -20.52
CA LEU A 482 -27.24 -15.28 -21.44
C LEU A 482 -28.70 -15.43 -20.98
N PRO A 483 -29.51 -14.34 -20.96
CA PRO A 483 -30.94 -14.41 -20.62
C PRO A 483 -31.75 -15.33 -21.53
N SER A 484 -31.28 -15.55 -22.77
CA SER A 484 -31.94 -16.33 -23.82
C SER A 484 -31.74 -17.85 -23.70
N GLY A 485 -30.96 -18.34 -22.73
CA GLY A 485 -30.70 -19.77 -22.56
C GLY A 485 -29.86 -20.40 -23.68
N GLN A 486 -29.27 -19.59 -24.56
CA GLN A 486 -28.34 -20.04 -25.59
C GLN A 486 -26.91 -19.96 -25.03
N GLY A 487 -26.27 -21.10 -24.82
CA GLY A 487 -24.90 -21.19 -24.31
C GLY A 487 -24.39 -22.60 -24.47
N ASN A 488 -23.08 -22.73 -24.72
CA ASN A 488 -22.42 -24.02 -24.98
C ASN A 488 -21.87 -24.69 -23.71
N VAL A 489 -21.94 -24.00 -22.56
CA VAL A 489 -21.50 -24.51 -21.25
C VAL A 489 -22.67 -24.49 -20.27
N THR A 490 -22.80 -25.54 -19.46
CA THR A 490 -23.88 -25.68 -18.46
C THR A 490 -23.33 -25.44 -17.06
N LEU A 491 -23.89 -24.48 -16.31
CA LEU A 491 -23.50 -24.16 -14.94
C LEU A 491 -24.55 -24.67 -13.94
N PRO A 492 -24.16 -25.26 -12.80
CA PRO A 492 -25.07 -25.47 -11.67
C PRO A 492 -25.49 -24.11 -11.07
N ALA A 493 -26.68 -24.04 -10.47
CA ALA A 493 -27.38 -22.83 -10.03
C ALA A 493 -26.43 -21.68 -9.59
N PRO A 494 -26.47 -20.52 -10.26
CA PRO A 494 -25.45 -19.50 -10.10
C PRO A 494 -25.49 -18.81 -8.73
N GLY A 495 -24.32 -18.66 -8.10
CA GLY A 495 -24.10 -17.73 -6.99
C GLY A 495 -24.22 -16.25 -7.42
N PRO A 496 -23.98 -15.28 -6.52
CA PRO A 496 -24.11 -13.86 -6.84
C PRO A 496 -23.29 -13.48 -8.08
N SER A 497 -23.89 -12.74 -9.00
CA SER A 497 -23.20 -12.19 -10.17
C SER A 497 -22.09 -11.25 -9.72
N PHE A 498 -20.99 -11.14 -10.47
CA PHE A 498 -19.88 -10.22 -10.15
C PHE A 498 -19.68 -9.11 -11.20
N GLY A 499 -20.50 -9.11 -12.25
CA GLY A 499 -20.48 -8.10 -13.32
C GLY A 499 -21.56 -8.37 -14.36
N ARG A 500 -21.76 -7.42 -15.28
CA ARG A 500 -22.66 -7.53 -16.44
C ARG A 500 -21.90 -7.25 -17.74
N ILE A 501 -22.28 -7.92 -18.81
CA ILE A 501 -21.74 -7.69 -20.15
C ILE A 501 -22.88 -7.44 -21.13
N ASP A 502 -22.72 -6.41 -21.96
CA ASP A 502 -23.69 -6.01 -22.97
C ASP A 502 -23.43 -6.76 -24.27
N LEU A 503 -24.19 -7.83 -24.52
CA LEU A 503 -24.08 -8.62 -25.73
C LEU A 503 -25.10 -8.10 -26.76
N ARG A 504 -24.62 -7.81 -27.99
CA ARG A 504 -25.49 -7.44 -29.11
C ARG A 504 -26.16 -8.70 -29.67
N ASP A 505 -27.42 -8.93 -29.31
CA ASP A 505 -28.19 -10.04 -29.85
C ASP A 505 -28.75 -9.70 -31.24
N THR A 506 -28.51 -10.59 -32.21
CA THR A 506 -28.95 -10.46 -33.60
C THR A 506 -30.26 -11.21 -33.80
N SER A 507 -31.37 -10.67 -33.29
CA SER A 507 -32.70 -11.11 -33.73
C SER A 507 -33.80 -10.08 -33.46
N VAL A 508 -34.55 -9.79 -34.52
CA VAL A 508 -35.63 -8.79 -34.64
C VAL A 508 -36.95 -9.33 -34.06
N SER A 509 -37.75 -8.49 -33.37
CA SER A 509 -39.11 -8.10 -33.81
C SER A 509 -39.96 -7.37 -32.73
N SER A 510 -40.49 -6.21 -33.15
CA SER A 510 -41.81 -5.60 -32.90
C SER A 510 -42.33 -5.32 -31.47
N GLY A 511 -42.37 -4.02 -31.11
CA GLY A 511 -43.64 -3.28 -31.03
C GLY A 511 -44.26 -3.00 -29.65
N SER A 512 -44.44 -1.70 -29.36
CA SER A 512 -45.47 -1.04 -28.52
C SER A 512 -44.88 -0.20 -27.37
N GLY A 513 -44.95 1.13 -27.50
CA GLY A 513 -44.58 2.07 -26.44
C GLY A 513 -45.65 2.20 -25.34
N PRO A 514 -45.29 2.79 -24.19
CA PRO A 514 -46.18 3.78 -23.59
C PRO A 514 -45.48 5.03 -23.00
N ALA A 515 -46.34 5.99 -22.69
CA ALA A 515 -46.17 7.41 -22.33
C ALA A 515 -45.52 7.70 -20.93
N PRO A 516 -45.24 8.97 -20.57
CA PRO A 516 -44.34 9.35 -19.48
C PRO A 516 -45.03 9.41 -18.10
N GLY A 517 -44.33 8.93 -17.07
CA GLY A 517 -44.74 8.98 -15.66
C GLY A 517 -43.78 9.83 -14.81
N ARG A 518 -44.36 10.71 -14.00
CA ARG A 518 -43.73 11.71 -13.10
C ARG A 518 -43.01 11.08 -11.89
N GLY A 519 -41.89 11.67 -11.46
CA GLY A 519 -41.38 11.47 -10.08
C GLY A 519 -39.91 11.76 -9.75
N GLU A 520 -39.01 11.90 -10.73
CA GLU A 520 -37.54 11.79 -10.46
C GLU A 520 -36.76 13.12 -10.31
N SER A 521 -37.42 14.30 -10.32
CA SER A 521 -36.73 15.57 -10.62
C SER A 521 -36.15 16.38 -9.44
N GLY A 522 -36.19 15.92 -8.18
CA GLY A 522 -35.65 16.69 -7.04
C GLY A 522 -34.13 16.60 -6.88
N PRO A 523 -33.56 15.40 -6.70
CA PRO A 523 -32.18 15.26 -6.27
C PRO A 523 -31.11 15.37 -7.35
N LEU A 524 -31.44 14.96 -8.58
CA LEU A 524 -30.56 15.18 -9.73
C LEU A 524 -30.35 16.69 -9.98
N ARG A 525 -31.38 17.52 -9.73
CA ARG A 525 -31.27 18.98 -9.85
C ARG A 525 -30.32 19.61 -8.84
N VAL A 526 -30.25 19.09 -7.61
CA VAL A 526 -29.32 19.60 -6.59
C VAL A 526 -27.88 19.33 -7.03
N ARG A 527 -27.60 18.14 -7.55
CA ARG A 527 -26.26 17.78 -8.07
C ARG A 527 -25.89 18.63 -9.29
N GLU A 528 -26.79 18.79 -10.25
CA GLU A 528 -26.57 19.64 -11.42
C GLU A 528 -26.38 21.12 -11.05
N SER A 529 -27.10 21.60 -10.04
CA SER A 529 -26.92 22.95 -9.49
C SER A 529 -25.55 23.13 -8.85
N LEU A 530 -25.07 22.15 -8.08
CA LEU A 530 -23.73 22.17 -7.48
C LEU A 530 -22.62 22.15 -8.53
N VAL A 531 -22.73 21.29 -9.55
CA VAL A 531 -21.80 21.26 -10.68
C VAL A 531 -21.70 22.64 -11.34
N THR A 532 -22.84 23.28 -11.58
CA THR A 532 -22.91 24.63 -12.16
C THR A 532 -22.26 25.68 -11.26
N ARG A 533 -22.51 25.63 -9.94
CA ARG A 533 -21.92 26.55 -8.96
C ARG A 533 -20.40 26.38 -8.88
N ILE A 534 -19.90 25.15 -8.82
CA ILE A 534 -18.47 24.84 -8.80
C ILE A 534 -17.82 25.31 -10.11
N ALA A 535 -18.43 25.01 -11.26
CA ALA A 535 -17.93 25.43 -12.57
C ALA A 535 -17.87 26.97 -12.70
N ASN A 536 -18.82 27.71 -12.11
CA ASN A 536 -18.79 29.17 -12.10
C ASN A 536 -17.58 29.70 -11.32
N VAL A 537 -17.26 29.09 -10.17
CA VAL A 537 -16.09 29.47 -9.38
C VAL A 537 -14.80 29.12 -10.12
N VAL A 538 -14.72 27.92 -10.71
CA VAL A 538 -13.57 27.49 -11.53
C VAL A 538 -13.36 28.45 -12.70
N GLN A 539 -14.41 28.80 -13.45
CA GLN A 539 -14.32 29.77 -14.55
C GLN A 539 -13.78 31.13 -14.07
N SER A 540 -14.12 31.53 -12.85
CA SER A 540 -13.69 32.82 -12.31
C SER A 540 -12.24 32.86 -11.85
N SER A 541 -11.60 31.70 -11.66
CA SER A 541 -10.24 31.54 -11.12
C SER A 541 -9.16 32.05 -12.07
N GLU A 542 -8.01 32.48 -11.53
CA GLU A 542 -6.88 32.97 -12.33
C GLU A 542 -6.24 31.86 -13.16
N SER A 543 -6.19 30.65 -12.59
CA SER A 543 -5.68 29.43 -13.22
C SER A 543 -6.51 29.03 -14.42
N ALA A 544 -7.83 29.17 -14.34
CA ALA A 544 -8.70 28.90 -15.46
C ALA A 544 -8.58 29.97 -16.55
N ARG A 545 -8.34 31.25 -16.24
CA ARG A 545 -8.32 32.34 -17.23
C ARG A 545 -7.08 32.34 -18.13
N HIS A 546 -5.93 31.90 -17.62
CA HIS A 546 -4.66 31.93 -18.35
C HIS A 546 -4.24 30.54 -18.83
N SER A 547 -3.70 30.43 -20.05
CA SER A 547 -3.37 29.13 -20.66
C SER A 547 -2.30 28.35 -19.90
N THR A 548 -1.25 29.00 -19.41
CA THR A 548 -0.13 28.34 -18.72
C THR A 548 -0.51 27.81 -17.32
N PRO A 549 -1.17 28.59 -16.44
CA PRO A 549 -1.74 28.06 -15.20
C PRO A 549 -2.80 26.98 -15.42
N ARG A 550 -3.60 27.08 -16.49
CA ARG A 550 -4.63 26.08 -16.83
C ARG A 550 -4.02 24.73 -17.15
N SER A 551 -2.93 24.69 -17.93
CA SER A 551 -2.24 23.43 -18.25
C SER A 551 -1.55 22.83 -17.03
N LEU A 552 -1.00 23.67 -16.14
CA LEU A 552 -0.44 23.21 -14.86
C LEU A 552 -1.50 22.58 -13.97
N LEU A 553 -2.66 23.24 -13.80
CA LEU A 553 -3.79 22.71 -13.02
C LEU A 553 -4.27 21.36 -13.56
N VAL A 554 -4.42 21.22 -14.87
CA VAL A 554 -4.83 19.95 -15.51
C VAL A 554 -3.78 18.87 -15.29
N SER A 555 -2.49 19.17 -15.48
CA SER A 555 -1.40 18.21 -15.24
C SER A 555 -1.36 17.71 -13.80
N MET A 556 -1.55 18.61 -12.82
CA MET A 556 -1.64 18.23 -11.41
C MET A 556 -2.86 17.37 -11.12
N LEU A 557 -4.02 17.71 -11.71
CA LEU A 557 -5.24 16.92 -11.58
C LEU A 557 -5.09 15.52 -12.20
N GLU A 558 -4.48 15.39 -13.38
CA GLU A 558 -4.22 14.08 -14.01
C GLU A 558 -3.30 13.21 -13.13
N THR A 559 -2.31 13.84 -12.52
CA THR A 559 -1.35 13.17 -11.61
C THR A 559 -2.05 12.67 -10.34
N GLU A 560 -2.85 13.52 -9.69
CA GLU A 560 -3.56 13.19 -8.45
C GLU A 560 -4.74 12.23 -8.65
N LEU A 561 -5.50 12.38 -9.74
CA LEU A 561 -6.60 11.48 -10.08
C LEU A 561 -6.10 10.14 -10.62
N GLY A 562 -4.90 10.09 -11.19
CA GLY A 562 -4.33 8.91 -11.84
C GLY A 562 -5.05 8.54 -13.14
N VAL A 563 -5.76 9.49 -13.76
CA VAL A 563 -6.52 9.30 -15.00
C VAL A 563 -6.26 10.50 -15.93
N PRO A 564 -5.96 10.29 -17.22
CA PRO A 564 -5.83 11.39 -18.17
C PRO A 564 -7.16 12.11 -18.36
N LEU A 565 -7.14 13.45 -18.36
CA LEU A 565 -8.32 14.30 -18.50
C LEU A 565 -8.44 14.75 -19.96
N VAL A 566 -9.31 14.11 -20.72
CA VAL A 566 -9.58 14.52 -22.12
C VAL A 566 -10.56 15.70 -22.11
N LEU A 567 -10.01 16.91 -22.02
CA LEU A 567 -10.78 18.16 -22.07
C LEU A 567 -10.65 18.77 -23.48
N PRO A 568 -11.72 18.81 -24.30
CA PRO A 568 -11.64 19.43 -25.61
C PRO A 568 -11.38 20.94 -25.49
N GLU A 569 -10.82 21.55 -26.55
CA GLU A 569 -10.68 23.00 -26.61
C GLU A 569 -12.07 23.65 -26.73
N HIS A 570 -12.59 24.06 -25.56
CA HIS A 570 -13.90 24.67 -25.42
C HIS A 570 -13.80 26.13 -24.92
N PRO A 571 -14.83 26.97 -25.16
CA PRO A 571 -14.98 28.24 -24.47
C PRO A 571 -14.91 28.03 -22.95
N LEU A 572 -14.36 29.01 -22.22
CA LEU A 572 -13.98 28.88 -20.81
C LEU A 572 -15.05 28.26 -19.89
N TRP A 573 -16.33 28.62 -20.07
CA TRP A 573 -17.45 28.04 -19.32
C TRP A 573 -17.65 26.56 -19.62
N ALA A 574 -17.67 26.17 -20.90
CA ALA A 574 -17.84 24.78 -21.31
C ALA A 574 -16.65 23.93 -20.86
N TRP A 575 -15.43 24.47 -20.95
CA TRP A 575 -14.23 23.84 -20.40
C TRP A 575 -14.34 23.62 -18.87
N ALA A 576 -14.75 24.64 -18.11
CA ALA A 576 -14.91 24.52 -16.66
C ALA A 576 -16.01 23.51 -16.28
N LEU A 577 -17.11 23.49 -17.04
CA LEU A 577 -18.20 22.55 -16.82
C LEU A 577 -17.77 21.11 -17.07
N ASP A 578 -17.06 20.85 -18.17
CA ASP A 578 -16.58 19.51 -18.51
C ASP A 578 -15.49 19.04 -17.54
N LEU A 579 -14.60 19.94 -17.10
CA LEU A 579 -13.63 19.66 -16.05
C LEU A 579 -14.33 19.21 -14.77
N VAL A 580 -15.30 19.98 -14.29
CA VAL A 580 -16.03 19.66 -13.06
C VAL A 580 -16.81 18.36 -13.23
N ARG A 581 -17.49 18.13 -14.37
CA ARG A 581 -18.20 16.87 -14.64
C ARG A 581 -17.27 15.67 -14.58
N THR A 582 -16.12 15.75 -15.24
CA THR A 582 -15.08 14.70 -15.20
C THR A 582 -14.60 14.47 -13.77
N CYS A 583 -14.37 15.53 -12.99
CA CYS A 583 -14.01 15.41 -11.58
C CYS A 583 -15.12 14.76 -10.74
N THR A 584 -16.39 14.96 -11.08
CA THR A 584 -17.52 14.39 -10.32
C THR A 584 -17.78 12.92 -10.61
N GLU A 585 -17.19 12.39 -11.68
CA GLU A 585 -17.19 10.97 -12.02
C GLU A 585 -16.11 10.21 -11.25
N GLN A 586 -15.05 10.92 -10.80
CA GLN A 586 -13.95 10.33 -10.04
C GLN A 586 -14.21 10.34 -8.52
N PRO A 587 -13.72 9.31 -7.79
CA PRO A 587 -13.78 9.30 -6.33
C PRO A 587 -12.97 10.47 -5.73
N ASP A 588 -13.60 11.28 -4.87
CA ASP A 588 -12.99 12.50 -4.31
C ASP A 588 -12.53 13.52 -5.37
N GLY A 589 -12.99 13.43 -6.63
CA GLY A 589 -12.42 14.26 -7.70
C GLY A 589 -12.71 15.76 -7.55
N VAL A 590 -13.85 16.14 -6.94
CA VAL A 590 -14.09 17.54 -6.54
C VAL A 590 -13.13 17.96 -5.43
N GLY A 591 -12.82 17.08 -4.47
CA GLY A 591 -11.83 17.35 -3.43
C GLY A 591 -10.42 17.53 -4.00
N VAL A 592 -10.02 16.66 -4.95
CA VAL A 592 -8.75 16.78 -5.69
C VAL A 592 -8.70 18.11 -6.46
N LEU A 593 -9.77 18.50 -7.15
CA LEU A 593 -9.86 19.79 -7.85
C LEU A 593 -9.58 20.97 -6.91
N VAL A 594 -10.19 20.99 -5.72
CA VAL A 594 -9.95 22.06 -4.74
C VAL A 594 -8.51 22.04 -4.22
N ARG A 595 -7.93 20.85 -3.97
CA ARG A 595 -6.52 20.72 -3.55
C ARG A 595 -5.54 21.19 -4.62
N CYS A 596 -5.70 20.75 -5.87
CA CYS A 596 -4.85 21.19 -6.98
C CYS A 596 -4.97 22.70 -7.21
N LEU A 597 -6.18 23.26 -7.14
CA LEU A 597 -6.35 24.71 -7.26
C LEU A 597 -5.70 25.46 -6.08
N HIS A 598 -5.76 24.91 -4.88
CA HIS A 598 -5.05 25.47 -3.72
C HIS A 598 -3.53 25.41 -3.89
N TYR A 599 -2.97 24.36 -4.49
CA TYR A 599 -1.52 24.33 -4.78
C TYR A 599 -1.10 25.39 -5.81
N VAL A 600 -1.94 25.68 -6.80
CA VAL A 600 -1.61 26.64 -7.87
C VAL A 600 -1.90 28.09 -7.47
N GLU A 601 -3.03 28.36 -6.78
CA GLU A 601 -3.49 29.72 -6.44
C GLU A 601 -3.41 30.06 -4.94
N GLN A 602 -2.96 29.12 -4.09
CA GLN A 602 -2.90 29.28 -2.62
C GLN A 602 -4.25 29.72 -2.02
N GLU A 603 -4.30 30.82 -1.27
CA GLU A 603 -5.52 31.32 -0.62
C GLU A 603 -6.31 32.30 -1.52
N SER A 604 -6.52 31.93 -2.78
CA SER A 604 -7.32 32.76 -3.69
C SER A 604 -8.80 32.84 -3.28
N SER A 605 -9.49 33.86 -3.78
CA SER A 605 -10.93 34.01 -3.59
C SER A 605 -11.71 32.84 -4.20
N ALA A 606 -11.20 32.23 -5.28
CA ALA A 606 -11.79 31.04 -5.89
C ALA A 606 -11.64 29.80 -4.98
N VAL A 607 -10.46 29.57 -4.41
CA VAL A 607 -10.23 28.48 -3.45
C VAL A 607 -11.10 28.64 -2.21
N SER A 608 -11.21 29.87 -1.69
CA SER A 608 -12.08 30.20 -0.56
C SER A 608 -13.56 29.96 -0.87
N ALA A 609 -14.01 30.26 -2.09
CA ALA A 609 -15.39 30.03 -2.53
C ALA A 609 -15.71 28.55 -2.83
N LEU A 610 -14.70 27.74 -3.22
CA LEU A 610 -14.88 26.31 -3.49
C LEU A 610 -14.99 25.46 -2.22
N ARG A 611 -14.32 25.83 -1.13
CA ARG A 611 -14.29 25.05 0.13
C ARG A 611 -15.70 24.77 0.70
N PRO A 612 -16.61 25.76 0.85
CA PRO A 612 -18.00 25.47 1.28
C PRO A 612 -18.80 24.63 0.27
N LEU A 613 -18.51 24.76 -1.04
CA LEU A 613 -19.18 23.97 -2.08
C LEU A 613 -18.75 22.50 -2.05
N LEU A 614 -17.50 22.24 -1.68
CA LEU A 614 -16.99 20.87 -1.45
C LEU A 614 -17.70 20.24 -0.24
N ASP A 615 -17.79 20.95 0.89
CA ASP A 615 -18.51 20.46 2.06
C ASP A 615 -19.99 20.17 1.71
N GLU A 616 -20.65 21.02 0.90
CA GLU A 616 -22.02 20.80 0.41
C GLU A 616 -22.12 19.57 -0.52
N TRP A 617 -21.15 19.39 -1.41
CA TRP A 617 -21.07 18.25 -2.31
C TRP A 617 -20.92 16.93 -1.56
N GLU A 618 -20.02 16.86 -0.58
CA GLU A 618 -19.82 15.69 0.27
C GLU A 618 -21.06 15.36 1.09
N ALA A 619 -21.72 16.36 1.67
CA ALA A 619 -22.95 16.16 2.42
C ALA A 619 -24.10 15.59 1.56
N VAL A 620 -24.28 16.11 0.33
CA VAL A 620 -25.31 15.61 -0.59
C VAL A 620 -25.02 14.17 -1.02
N GLN A 621 -23.75 13.82 -1.23
CA GLN A 621 -23.36 12.43 -1.50
C GLN A 621 -23.64 11.53 -0.29
N PHE A 622 -23.34 12.00 0.93
CA PHE A 622 -23.52 11.24 2.16
C PHE A 622 -24.99 10.92 2.44
N PHE A 623 -25.89 11.91 2.36
CA PHE A 623 -27.32 11.74 2.62
C PHE A 623 -28.11 11.16 1.43
N GLY A 624 -27.41 10.60 0.43
CA GLY A 624 -28.02 9.79 -0.61
C GLY A 624 -29.22 10.45 -1.27
N TYR A 625 -29.09 11.73 -1.65
CA TYR A 625 -30.11 12.53 -2.33
C TYR A 625 -31.25 13.08 -1.48
N ALA A 626 -31.14 13.09 -0.15
CA ALA A 626 -32.07 13.80 0.71
C ALA A 626 -32.12 15.30 0.39
N ASP A 627 -33.31 15.89 0.48
CA ASP A 627 -33.47 17.34 0.33
C ASP A 627 -32.98 18.07 1.59
N LEU A 628 -31.72 18.52 1.55
CA LEU A 628 -31.10 19.27 2.63
C LEU A 628 -31.55 20.74 2.68
N SER A 629 -32.27 21.23 1.65
CA SER A 629 -32.67 22.64 1.55
C SER A 629 -33.58 23.08 2.69
N LEU A 630 -34.33 22.14 3.28
CA LEU A 630 -35.21 22.36 4.43
C LEU A 630 -34.45 22.70 5.72
N LEU A 631 -33.19 22.24 5.86
CA LEU A 631 -32.39 22.47 7.06
C LEU A 631 -31.68 23.83 7.03
N ARG A 632 -31.34 24.32 5.85
CA ARG A 632 -30.53 25.53 5.67
C ARG A 632 -31.11 26.77 6.37
N PRO A 633 -32.40 27.15 6.21
CA PRO A 633 -32.96 28.34 6.86
C PRO A 633 -32.96 28.25 8.40
N VAL A 634 -32.93 27.04 8.95
CA VAL A 634 -32.91 26.77 10.38
C VAL A 634 -31.48 26.87 10.90
N LEU A 635 -30.55 26.16 10.26
CA LEU A 635 -29.15 26.09 10.67
C LEU A 635 -28.36 27.39 10.42
N ASP A 636 -28.74 28.20 9.42
CA ASP A 636 -28.14 29.54 9.17
C ASP A 636 -28.36 30.52 10.34
N ARG A 637 -29.39 30.28 11.17
CA ARG A 637 -29.67 31.08 12.38
C ARG A 637 -28.81 30.68 13.57
N VAL A 638 -28.25 29.47 13.57
CA VAL A 638 -27.33 29.00 14.61
C VAL A 638 -25.97 29.65 14.35
N ARG A 639 -25.62 30.66 15.14
CA ARG A 639 -24.38 31.44 15.00
C ARG A 639 -23.61 31.51 16.32
N GLY A 640 -22.31 31.79 16.20
CA GLY A 640 -21.38 31.96 17.33
C GLY A 640 -20.25 30.94 17.25
N GLY A 641 -19.11 31.34 16.67
CA GLY A 641 -18.01 30.46 16.29
C GLY A 641 -17.52 29.56 17.43
N THR A 642 -17.36 30.09 18.63
CA THR A 642 -16.88 29.36 19.80
C THR A 642 -17.83 28.24 20.24
N LYS A 643 -19.14 28.55 20.30
CA LYS A 643 -20.20 27.58 20.60
C LYS A 643 -20.37 26.54 19.49
N LEU A 644 -20.22 26.94 18.23
CA LEU A 644 -20.24 26.05 17.07
C LEU A 644 -19.07 25.07 17.08
N THR A 645 -17.85 25.54 17.39
CA THR A 645 -16.66 24.70 17.53
C THR A 645 -16.82 23.70 18.68
N ALA A 646 -17.38 24.12 19.81
CA ALA A 646 -17.70 23.21 20.92
C ALA A 646 -18.72 22.13 20.51
N PHE A 647 -19.76 22.49 19.75
CA PHE A 647 -20.72 21.53 19.21
C PHE A 647 -20.09 20.58 18.20
N ALA A 648 -19.20 21.07 17.34
CA ALA A 648 -18.49 20.24 16.37
C ALA A 648 -17.52 19.25 17.03
N ARG A 649 -16.74 19.71 18.03
CA ARG A 649 -15.90 18.84 18.87
C ARG A 649 -16.75 17.75 19.50
N ARG A 650 -17.82 18.12 20.20
CA ARG A 650 -18.71 17.17 20.85
C ARG A 650 -19.32 16.17 19.88
N ALA A 651 -19.91 16.64 18.78
CA ALA A 651 -20.57 15.80 17.78
C ALA A 651 -19.58 14.82 17.10
N SER A 652 -18.33 15.25 16.91
CA SER A 652 -17.27 14.43 16.32
C SER A 652 -16.52 13.55 17.32
N ARG A 653 -16.81 13.65 18.63
CA ARG A 653 -16.01 13.08 19.73
C ARG A 653 -14.55 13.53 19.64
N SER A 654 -14.39 14.84 19.52
CA SER A 654 -13.10 15.55 19.53
C SER A 654 -12.20 15.21 18.35
N ARG A 655 -12.74 14.59 17.30
CA ARG A 655 -12.00 14.37 16.04
C ARG A 655 -11.84 15.67 15.26
N VAL A 656 -12.82 16.55 15.34
CA VAL A 656 -12.74 17.93 14.84
C VAL A 656 -12.38 18.83 16.01
N GLN A 657 -11.12 19.26 16.05
CA GLN A 657 -10.61 20.17 17.10
C GLN A 657 -10.85 21.63 16.77
N GLU A 658 -10.75 22.00 15.51
CA GLU A 658 -10.89 23.36 15.02
C GLU A 658 -11.84 23.36 13.82
N LEU A 659 -12.64 24.41 13.71
CA LEU A 659 -13.48 24.63 12.53
C LEU A 659 -12.74 25.55 11.56
N PRO A 660 -12.82 25.30 10.26
CA PRO A 660 -12.27 26.22 9.27
C PRO A 660 -12.93 27.60 9.34
N PHE A 661 -12.21 28.64 8.92
CA PHE A 661 -12.69 30.02 9.03
C PHE A 661 -13.99 30.30 8.25
N TRP A 662 -14.34 29.51 7.24
CA TRP A 662 -15.60 29.66 6.49
C TRP A 662 -16.81 29.03 7.21
N CYS A 663 -16.60 28.23 8.26
CA CYS A 663 -17.67 27.66 9.06
C CYS A 663 -18.25 28.68 10.05
N GLN A 664 -19.12 29.56 9.55
CA GLN A 664 -19.67 30.69 10.33
C GLN A 664 -21.05 30.40 10.91
N THR A 665 -21.77 29.47 10.30
CA THR A 665 -23.13 29.09 10.68
C THR A 665 -23.23 27.61 11.04
N GLY A 666 -24.30 27.21 11.71
CA GLY A 666 -24.59 25.81 11.94
C GLY A 666 -24.79 25.01 10.65
N TRP A 667 -25.16 25.67 9.55
CA TRP A 667 -25.28 25.04 8.25
C TRP A 667 -23.90 24.61 7.72
N ASP A 668 -22.93 25.50 7.77
CA ASP A 668 -21.56 25.22 7.33
C ASP A 668 -20.94 24.08 8.15
N VAL A 669 -21.15 24.10 9.47
CA VAL A 669 -20.67 23.03 10.37
C VAL A 669 -21.35 21.70 10.08
N PHE A 670 -22.66 21.70 9.85
CA PHE A 670 -23.39 20.48 9.50
C PHE A 670 -22.86 19.85 8.21
N LEU A 671 -22.64 20.66 7.16
CA LEU A 671 -22.07 20.19 5.90
C LEU A 671 -20.65 19.64 6.10
N ARG A 672 -19.80 20.39 6.80
CA ARG A 672 -18.43 19.98 7.10
C ARG A 672 -18.38 18.63 7.83
N LEU A 673 -19.22 18.46 8.84
CA LEU A 673 -19.29 17.22 9.62
C LEU A 673 -19.89 16.04 8.85
N ALA A 674 -20.56 16.27 7.72
CA ALA A 674 -21.09 15.20 6.88
C ALA A 674 -19.99 14.55 6.00
N GLY A 675 -18.93 15.31 5.69
CA GLY A 675 -17.72 14.79 5.04
C GLY A 675 -16.81 13.98 5.96
N GLU A 676 -16.98 14.10 7.28
CA GLU A 676 -16.15 13.40 8.26
C GLU A 676 -16.39 11.89 8.30
N VAL A 677 -15.32 11.12 8.44
CA VAL A 677 -15.39 9.65 8.47
C VAL A 677 -16.25 9.19 9.66
N THR A 678 -17.20 8.28 9.45
CA THR A 678 -18.00 7.72 10.54
C THR A 678 -17.48 6.31 10.89
N GLN A 679 -17.16 6.06 12.17
CA GLN A 679 -16.76 4.72 12.62
C GLN A 679 -17.96 3.77 12.62
N ALA A 680 -17.72 2.49 12.33
CA ALA A 680 -18.77 1.47 12.34
C ALA A 680 -19.46 1.40 13.72
N GLY A 681 -20.79 1.48 13.73
CA GLY A 681 -21.60 1.43 14.94
C GLY A 681 -21.73 2.76 15.71
N GLN A 682 -21.23 3.88 15.18
CA GLN A 682 -21.43 5.22 15.74
C GLN A 682 -22.42 6.05 14.92
N LEU A 683 -23.06 7.03 15.58
CA LEU A 683 -23.87 8.03 14.89
C LEU A 683 -22.94 8.97 14.07
N PRO A 684 -23.27 9.30 12.81
CA PRO A 684 -22.51 10.27 12.03
C PRO A 684 -22.39 11.63 12.73
N PRO A 685 -21.22 12.31 12.68
CA PRO A 685 -21.02 13.59 13.36
C PRO A 685 -22.03 14.67 12.96
N SER A 686 -22.40 14.76 11.68
CA SER A 686 -23.42 15.69 11.20
C SER A 686 -24.79 15.44 11.86
N MET A 687 -25.16 14.18 12.06
CA MET A 687 -26.40 13.78 12.73
C MET A 687 -26.35 14.01 14.24
N ALA A 688 -25.21 13.77 14.89
CA ALA A 688 -24.99 14.11 16.30
C ALA A 688 -25.06 15.64 16.51
N PHE A 689 -24.52 16.42 15.58
CA PHE A 689 -24.61 17.88 15.60
C PHE A 689 -26.06 18.37 15.51
N LEU A 690 -26.90 17.74 14.69
CA LEU A 690 -28.33 18.08 14.64
C LEU A 690 -29.05 17.87 15.97
N VAL A 691 -28.66 16.85 16.76
CA VAL A 691 -29.22 16.64 18.12
C VAL A 691 -28.84 17.81 19.04
N LEU A 692 -27.56 18.22 19.03
CA LEU A 692 -27.07 19.35 19.82
C LEU A 692 -27.73 20.68 19.42
N ALA A 693 -27.90 20.90 18.11
CA ALA A 693 -28.58 22.07 17.58
C ALA A 693 -30.06 22.10 17.97
N ALA A 694 -30.76 20.96 17.91
CA ALA A 694 -32.16 20.84 18.31
C ALA A 694 -32.36 21.07 19.82
N ASP A 695 -31.47 20.54 20.67
CA ASP A 695 -31.50 20.76 22.12
C ASP A 695 -31.30 22.25 22.46
N ARG A 696 -30.30 22.89 21.83
CA ARG A 696 -30.09 24.34 21.93
C ARG A 696 -31.35 25.13 21.54
N MET A 697 -31.94 24.81 20.38
CA MET A 697 -33.14 25.49 19.89
C MET A 697 -34.34 25.30 20.82
N THR A 698 -34.46 24.13 21.43
CA THR A 698 -35.49 23.86 22.45
C THR A 698 -35.28 24.75 23.68
N ASN A 699 -34.05 24.87 24.15
CA ASN A 699 -33.69 25.77 25.27
C ASN A 699 -33.88 27.26 24.94
N GLU A 700 -33.75 27.64 23.67
CA GLU A 700 -34.01 29.01 23.17
C GLU A 700 -35.50 29.27 22.82
N GLY A 701 -36.39 28.28 23.02
CA GLY A 701 -37.84 28.40 22.76
C GLY A 701 -38.27 28.20 21.30
N GLN A 702 -37.35 27.79 20.41
CA GLN A 702 -37.58 27.57 18.98
C GLN A 702 -38.04 26.12 18.69
N THR A 703 -39.17 25.73 19.28
CA THR A 703 -39.66 24.33 19.26
C THR A 703 -39.98 23.79 17.87
N ALA A 704 -40.55 24.62 16.97
CA ALA A 704 -40.87 24.20 15.61
C ALA A 704 -39.62 23.83 14.79
N ASP A 705 -38.55 24.61 14.93
CA ASP A 705 -37.27 24.39 14.26
C ASP A 705 -36.55 23.15 14.82
N ALA A 706 -36.56 22.97 16.15
CA ALA A 706 -36.02 21.77 16.81
C ALA A 706 -36.74 20.48 16.36
N LEU A 707 -38.07 20.53 16.20
CA LEU A 707 -38.87 19.40 15.70
C LEU A 707 -38.54 19.08 14.24
N LEU A 708 -38.27 20.09 13.41
CA LEU A 708 -37.85 19.90 12.02
C LEU A 708 -36.52 19.14 11.96
N LEU A 709 -35.51 19.57 12.72
CA LEU A 709 -34.21 18.90 12.79
C LEU A 709 -34.36 17.45 13.28
N THR A 710 -35.12 17.23 14.35
CA THR A 710 -35.36 15.90 14.92
C THR A 710 -36.04 14.96 13.93
N ARG A 711 -37.07 15.45 13.20
CA ARG A 711 -37.81 14.65 12.22
C ARG A 711 -36.91 14.25 11.04
N PHE A 712 -36.12 15.20 10.52
CA PHE A 712 -35.15 14.91 9.48
C PHE A 712 -34.14 13.86 9.93
N ASN A 713 -33.58 14.04 11.14
CA ASN A 713 -32.54 13.16 11.69
C ASN A 713 -33.04 11.73 11.87
N ARG A 714 -34.27 11.54 12.37
CA ARG A 714 -34.90 10.21 12.51
C ARG A 714 -35.19 9.56 11.16
N GLN A 715 -35.61 10.32 10.16
CA GLN A 715 -35.79 9.80 8.81
C GLN A 715 -34.47 9.30 8.22
N GLN A 716 -33.40 10.09 8.34
CA GLN A 716 -32.08 9.68 7.85
C GLN A 716 -31.49 8.52 8.66
N ALA A 717 -31.74 8.46 9.97
CA ALA A 717 -31.31 7.32 10.80
C ALA A 717 -31.91 6.01 10.30
N SER A 718 -33.16 6.01 9.86
CA SER A 718 -33.80 4.84 9.27
C SER A 718 -33.21 4.44 7.92
N VAL A 719 -32.88 5.42 7.07
CA VAL A 719 -32.22 5.17 5.78
C VAL A 719 -30.81 4.61 5.96
N LEU A 720 -30.09 5.07 6.98
CA LEU A 720 -28.70 4.70 7.25
C LEU A 720 -28.56 3.47 8.18
N GLY A 721 -29.63 3.06 8.87
CA GLY A 721 -29.64 1.95 9.82
C GLY A 721 -28.92 2.27 11.14
N VAL A 722 -29.08 3.50 11.66
CA VAL A 722 -28.39 4.01 12.87
C VAL A 722 -29.37 4.51 13.95
N GLU A 723 -30.58 3.96 13.99
CA GLU A 723 -31.65 4.40 14.90
C GLU A 723 -31.30 4.20 16.37
N VAL A 724 -30.61 3.11 16.71
CA VAL A 724 -30.16 2.82 18.08
C VAL A 724 -29.16 3.87 18.55
N GLN A 725 -28.18 4.21 17.70
CA GLN A 725 -27.16 5.20 17.99
C GLN A 725 -27.76 6.60 18.11
N LEU A 726 -28.78 6.93 17.30
CA LEU A 726 -29.51 8.19 17.42
C LEU A 726 -30.26 8.26 18.75
N ALA A 727 -30.95 7.19 19.15
CA ALA A 727 -31.66 7.12 20.41
C ALA A 727 -30.73 7.27 21.62
N ASP A 728 -29.50 6.73 21.56
CA ASP A 728 -28.49 6.92 22.59
C ASP A 728 -28.03 8.38 22.69
N TRP A 729 -27.88 9.09 21.56
CA TRP A 729 -27.52 10.51 21.52
C TRP A 729 -28.65 11.45 21.99
N GLU A 730 -29.92 11.08 21.73
CA GLU A 730 -31.09 11.83 22.21
C GLU A 730 -31.23 11.75 23.76
N ARG A 731 -30.47 10.87 24.45
CA ARG A 731 -30.44 10.83 25.92
C ARG A 731 -29.68 12.03 26.50
N PRO A 732 -30.24 12.76 27.49
CA PRO A 732 -29.59 13.93 28.09
C PRO A 732 -28.19 13.64 28.65
N GLU A 733 -27.99 12.46 29.26
CA GLU A 733 -26.72 12.04 29.86
C GLU A 733 -25.56 11.96 28.84
N VAL A 734 -25.88 11.66 27.57
CA VAL A 734 -24.89 11.58 26.49
C VAL A 734 -24.72 12.95 25.83
N SER A 735 -25.81 13.68 25.63
CA SER A 735 -25.83 15.04 25.09
C SER A 735 -25.33 16.11 26.08
N GLN A 736 -25.09 15.79 27.35
CA GLN A 736 -24.59 16.75 28.37
C GLN A 736 -23.27 16.38 29.06
N ARG A 737 -22.63 15.23 28.77
CA ARG A 737 -21.26 14.92 29.23
C ARG A 737 -20.26 16.07 29.01
N THR A 738 -19.53 16.42 30.07
CA THR A 738 -18.39 17.37 30.08
C THR A 738 -17.09 16.59 29.87
N PRO A 739 -16.11 17.10 29.10
CA PRO A 739 -14.82 16.44 28.91
C PRO A 739 -14.12 16.19 30.26
N LEU A 740 -13.47 15.03 30.39
CA LEU A 740 -12.83 14.56 31.63
C LEU A 740 -11.47 15.23 31.93
N ARG A 741 -10.92 16.05 31.03
CA ARG A 741 -9.61 16.71 31.22
C ARG A 741 -9.71 18.21 30.98
N ALA A 742 -9.20 18.98 31.93
CA ALA A 742 -9.40 20.43 32.05
C ALA A 742 -8.23 21.26 31.50
N TYR A 743 -7.61 20.86 30.39
CA TYR A 743 -6.54 21.65 29.75
C TYR A 743 -6.52 21.44 28.23
N ARG A 744 -6.00 22.42 27.50
CA ARG A 744 -5.74 22.37 26.06
C ARG A 744 -4.25 22.09 25.83
N LEU A 745 -3.91 21.45 24.72
CA LEU A 745 -2.54 21.04 24.42
C LEU A 745 -2.05 21.69 23.12
N LEU A 746 -0.90 22.36 23.21
CA LEU A 746 -0.08 22.74 22.07
C LEU A 746 1.20 21.90 22.08
N LEU A 747 1.30 20.99 21.12
CA LEU A 747 2.48 20.16 20.89
C LEU A 747 3.35 20.82 19.82
N ILE A 748 4.63 21.00 20.12
CA ILE A 748 5.63 21.58 19.25
C ILE A 748 6.70 20.52 19.00
N GLN A 749 7.01 20.25 17.75
CA GLN A 749 8.06 19.32 17.36
C GLN A 749 9.14 20.04 16.58
N VAL A 750 10.37 19.82 16.99
CA VAL A 750 11.56 20.31 16.30
C VAL A 750 12.31 19.09 15.78
N GLU A 751 12.59 19.05 14.49
CA GLU A 751 13.38 17.99 13.86
C GLU A 751 14.61 18.57 13.18
N PRO A 752 15.80 17.97 13.33
CA PRO A 752 17.00 18.45 12.64
C PRO A 752 16.87 18.24 11.12
N ASP A 753 17.27 19.25 10.33
CA ASP A 753 17.38 19.13 8.89
C ASP A 753 18.61 18.28 8.55
N HIS A 754 18.39 17.05 8.09
CA HIS A 754 19.49 16.12 7.77
C HIS A 754 20.32 16.55 6.54
N VAL A 755 19.91 17.59 5.81
CA VAL A 755 20.65 18.17 4.69
C VAL A 755 21.49 19.36 5.12
N ASP A 756 20.97 20.19 6.03
CA ASP A 756 21.62 21.41 6.54
C ASP A 756 21.75 21.34 8.06
N THR A 757 22.97 21.21 8.55
CA THR A 757 23.28 20.98 9.97
C THR A 757 22.83 22.11 10.90
N ASP A 758 22.59 23.31 10.38
CA ASP A 758 22.13 24.46 11.17
C ASP A 758 20.61 24.70 11.07
N GLY A 759 19.91 23.91 10.26
CA GLY A 759 18.47 24.02 10.01
C GLY A 759 17.64 23.05 10.86
N TYR A 760 16.46 23.50 11.26
CA TYR A 760 15.45 22.68 11.94
C TYR A 760 14.09 22.85 11.27
N TYR A 761 13.36 21.74 11.14
CA TYR A 761 11.94 21.73 10.81
C TYR A 761 11.13 21.88 12.09
N PHE A 762 10.35 22.94 12.16
CA PHE A 762 9.46 23.27 13.26
C PHE A 762 8.02 22.99 12.84
N SER A 763 7.35 22.09 13.55
CA SER A 763 5.94 21.72 13.33
C SER A 763 5.14 21.83 14.62
N HIS A 764 3.84 22.07 14.51
CA HIS A 764 2.99 22.24 15.69
C HIS A 764 1.61 21.61 15.52
N TRP A 765 0.99 21.27 16.66
CA TRP A 765 -0.29 20.59 16.75
C TRP A 765 -1.09 21.13 17.91
N ARG A 766 -2.38 21.36 17.69
CA ARG A 766 -3.32 21.88 18.69
C ARG A 766 -4.42 20.88 18.98
N GLN A 767 -4.68 20.63 20.25
CA GLN A 767 -5.77 19.79 20.71
C GLN A 767 -6.47 20.47 21.89
N ALA A 768 -7.68 20.97 21.65
CA ALA A 768 -8.46 21.67 22.66
C ALA A 768 -9.28 20.71 23.54
N ASP A 769 -9.68 19.55 23.01
CA ASP A 769 -10.41 18.52 23.75
C ASP A 769 -9.66 17.19 23.72
N LEU A 770 -9.41 16.62 24.91
CA LEU A 770 -8.56 15.47 25.14
C LEU A 770 -9.32 14.13 25.20
N GLU A 771 -10.56 14.08 24.73
CA GLU A 771 -11.24 12.81 24.45
C GLU A 771 -10.61 12.14 23.20
N GLY A 772 -9.68 11.21 23.44
CA GLY A 772 -8.87 10.59 22.39
C GLY A 772 -7.69 11.45 21.94
N TRP A 773 -6.94 11.00 20.94
CA TRP A 773 -5.78 11.71 20.40
C TRP A 773 -6.01 12.08 18.93
N HIS A 774 -6.43 13.33 18.71
CA HIS A 774 -6.85 13.85 17.41
C HIS A 774 -6.38 15.30 17.20
N PRO A 775 -5.08 15.60 17.34
CA PRO A 775 -4.61 16.97 17.24
C PRO A 775 -4.76 17.53 15.82
N ALA A 776 -5.16 18.80 15.73
CA ALA A 776 -5.11 19.57 14.49
C ALA A 776 -3.65 19.97 14.21
N ARG A 777 -3.11 19.51 13.08
CA ARG A 777 -1.76 19.87 12.63
C ARG A 777 -1.78 21.29 12.07
N GLY A 778 -0.84 22.11 12.51
CA GLY A 778 -0.54 23.39 11.89
C GLY A 778 0.61 23.29 10.87
N ASP A 779 1.04 24.44 10.37
CA ASP A 779 2.09 24.52 9.37
C ASP A 779 3.45 24.03 9.88
N THR A 780 4.28 23.59 8.92
CA THR A 780 5.69 23.25 9.14
C THR A 780 6.56 24.34 8.52
N TYR A 781 7.44 24.92 9.33
CA TYR A 781 8.37 25.97 8.92
C TYR A 781 9.82 25.50 9.11
N ARG A 782 10.74 26.08 8.34
CA ARG A 782 12.19 25.83 8.48
C ARG A 782 12.84 27.03 9.15
N HIS A 783 13.56 26.80 10.24
CA HIS A 783 14.20 27.84 11.04
C HIS A 783 15.60 27.41 11.49
N SER A 784 16.48 28.38 11.71
CA SER A 784 17.75 28.13 12.42
C SER A 784 17.52 27.99 13.93
N ARG A 785 18.51 27.46 14.68
CA ARG A 785 18.42 27.32 16.14
C ARG A 785 18.09 28.65 16.84
N GLU A 786 18.66 29.76 16.38
CA GLU A 786 18.46 31.10 16.96
C GLU A 786 17.06 31.67 16.67
N GLU A 787 16.41 31.22 15.60
CA GLU A 787 15.08 31.66 15.19
C GLU A 787 13.95 30.88 15.88
N LEU A 788 14.24 29.69 16.42
CA LEU A 788 13.25 28.81 17.08
C LEU A 788 12.45 29.53 18.20
N PRO A 789 13.06 30.29 19.13
CA PRO A 789 12.30 31.00 20.15
C PRO A 789 11.30 32.01 19.56
N GLY A 790 11.66 32.66 18.44
CA GLY A 790 10.78 33.58 17.73
C GLY A 790 9.61 32.87 17.06
N ALA A 791 9.86 31.73 16.43
CA ALA A 791 8.83 30.91 15.80
C ALA A 791 7.83 30.35 16.84
N VAL A 792 8.34 29.85 17.97
CA VAL A 792 7.52 29.31 19.07
C VAL A 792 6.62 30.40 19.65
N ARG A 793 7.17 31.59 19.89
CA ARG A 793 6.40 32.76 20.32
C ARG A 793 5.23 33.06 19.38
N GLY A 794 5.48 33.08 18.07
CA GLY A 794 4.42 33.32 17.09
C GLY A 794 3.30 32.29 17.17
N VAL A 795 3.63 31.00 17.29
CA VAL A 795 2.63 29.93 17.41
C VAL A 795 1.86 30.00 18.73
N VAL A 796 2.54 30.28 19.85
CA VAL A 796 1.88 30.45 21.16
C VAL A 796 0.91 31.62 21.11
N GLN A 797 1.31 32.77 20.54
CA GLN A 797 0.43 33.93 20.42
C GLN A 797 -0.82 33.62 19.59
N VAL A 798 -0.68 33.01 18.40
CA VAL A 798 -1.82 32.61 17.57
C VAL A 798 -2.73 31.62 18.31
N THR A 799 -2.14 30.70 19.08
CA THR A 799 -2.91 29.71 19.85
C THR A 799 -3.72 30.36 20.97
N GLU A 800 -3.13 31.32 21.69
CA GLU A 800 -3.80 32.12 22.73
C GLU A 800 -4.93 32.97 22.14
N GLU A 801 -4.71 33.61 20.99
CA GLU A 801 -5.75 34.38 20.29
C GLU A 801 -6.94 33.48 19.91
N GLN A 802 -6.66 32.29 19.37
CA GLN A 802 -7.67 31.30 18.98
C GLN A 802 -8.44 30.72 20.15
N TRP A 803 -7.81 30.61 21.33
CA TRP A 803 -8.41 30.03 22.54
C TRP A 803 -8.80 31.09 23.58
N SER A 804 -8.80 32.36 23.21
CA SER A 804 -9.09 33.51 24.08
C SER A 804 -10.46 33.45 24.77
N ASP A 805 -11.39 32.67 24.25
CA ASP A 805 -12.74 32.47 24.77
C ASP A 805 -12.84 31.37 25.84
N ALA A 806 -11.73 30.69 26.11
CA ALA A 806 -11.69 29.47 26.89
C ALA A 806 -10.96 29.62 28.22
N PRO A 807 -11.56 29.16 29.33
CA PRO A 807 -10.93 29.27 30.64
C PRO A 807 -9.92 28.16 30.94
N GLU A 808 -9.81 27.14 30.08
CA GLU A 808 -8.92 26.00 30.34
C GLU A 808 -7.44 26.37 30.15
N PRO A 809 -6.52 25.95 31.05
CA PRO A 809 -5.09 26.18 30.89
C PRO A 809 -4.52 25.50 29.64
N VAL A 810 -3.46 26.11 29.08
CA VAL A 810 -2.70 25.58 27.95
C VAL A 810 -1.43 24.89 28.43
N ASN A 811 -1.29 23.61 28.05
CA ASN A 811 -0.07 22.85 28.25
C ASN A 811 0.76 22.85 26.96
N LEU A 812 2.07 23.08 27.11
CA LEU A 812 3.04 23.05 26.02
C LEU A 812 3.87 21.76 26.12
N GLU A 813 3.85 20.95 25.07
CA GLU A 813 4.69 19.76 24.96
C GLU A 813 5.72 19.97 23.84
N PHE A 814 7.01 19.90 24.16
CA PHE A 814 8.10 20.05 23.20
C PHE A 814 8.72 18.69 22.88
N VAL A 815 8.60 18.24 21.64
CA VAL A 815 9.31 17.08 21.10
C VAL A 815 10.63 17.57 20.51
N LEU A 816 11.74 17.23 21.17
CA LEU A 816 13.06 17.78 20.88
C LEU A 816 14.05 16.66 20.52
N PRO A 817 15.00 16.93 19.60
CA PRO A 817 16.14 16.06 19.36
C PRO A 817 17.16 16.17 20.51
N TRP A 818 18.12 15.25 20.55
CA TRP A 818 19.20 15.19 21.53
C TRP A 818 19.88 16.53 21.74
N GLU A 819 20.16 17.25 20.66
CA GLU A 819 20.92 18.51 20.69
C GLU A 819 20.17 19.64 21.42
N LEU A 820 18.84 19.50 21.54
CA LEU A 820 17.96 20.50 22.14
C LEU A 820 17.29 20.03 23.44
N LEU A 821 17.54 18.80 23.94
CA LEU A 821 16.93 18.32 25.19
C LEU A 821 17.31 19.18 26.41
N ASN A 822 18.49 19.79 26.41
CA ASN A 822 18.92 20.70 27.48
C ASN A 822 18.52 22.16 27.21
N GLU A 823 17.93 22.47 26.06
CA GLU A 823 17.54 23.84 25.76
C GLU A 823 16.47 24.30 26.78
N PRO A 824 16.60 25.50 27.37
CA PRO A 824 15.67 25.99 28.38
C PRO A 824 14.38 26.52 27.74
N VAL A 825 13.68 25.66 27.00
CA VAL A 825 12.48 26.01 26.22
C VAL A 825 11.37 26.61 27.06
N GLU A 826 11.23 26.20 28.32
CA GLU A 826 10.25 26.73 29.25
C GLU A 826 10.54 28.18 29.68
N TRP A 827 11.76 28.66 29.42
CA TRP A 827 12.20 30.03 29.72
C TRP A 827 12.26 30.92 28.48
N TRP A 828 11.84 30.41 27.31
CA TRP A 828 11.63 31.25 26.13
C TRP A 828 10.53 32.26 26.39
N LEU A 829 10.66 33.44 25.77
CA LEU A 829 9.77 34.56 26.01
C LEU A 829 8.49 34.42 25.20
N LYS A 830 7.34 34.55 25.86
CA LYS A 830 6.02 34.63 25.25
C LYS A 830 5.82 35.95 24.50
N ASP A 831 6.33 37.04 25.06
CA ASP A 831 6.21 38.39 24.49
C ASP A 831 7.59 39.01 24.24
N GLY A 832 7.81 39.54 23.02
CA GLY A 832 9.11 40.10 22.62
C GLY A 832 9.22 41.63 22.75
N GLU A 833 8.10 42.35 22.69
CA GLU A 833 8.06 43.83 22.66
C GLU A 833 7.48 44.44 23.96
N HIS A 834 7.25 43.63 24.99
CA HIS A 834 6.73 44.10 26.27
C HIS A 834 7.89 44.56 27.19
N PRO A 835 7.76 45.68 27.94
CA PRO A 835 8.80 46.16 28.86
C PRO A 835 9.16 45.18 29.99
N SER A 836 8.33 44.16 30.21
CA SER A 836 8.60 43.02 31.10
C SER A 836 8.19 41.73 30.38
N PRO A 837 9.10 41.08 29.63
CA PRO A 837 8.77 39.88 28.88
C PRO A 837 8.55 38.69 29.83
N THR A 838 7.51 37.91 29.58
CA THR A 838 7.13 36.76 30.41
C THR A 838 7.66 35.46 29.80
N PRO A 839 8.31 34.58 30.59
CA PRO A 839 8.70 33.26 30.10
C PRO A 839 7.49 32.33 30.01
N LEU A 840 7.54 31.35 29.10
CA LEU A 840 6.46 30.38 28.90
C LEU A 840 6.05 29.66 30.21
N ALA A 841 7.00 29.35 31.09
CA ALA A 841 6.76 28.67 32.36
C ALA A 841 5.90 29.46 33.37
N LEU A 842 5.70 30.77 33.16
CA LEU A 842 4.86 31.59 34.01
C LEU A 842 3.36 31.30 33.77
N ASP A 843 2.96 31.23 32.50
CA ASP A 843 1.56 31.08 32.12
C ASP A 843 1.19 29.63 31.75
N HIS A 844 2.18 28.81 31.40
CA HIS A 844 1.97 27.48 30.82
C HIS A 844 2.73 26.38 31.56
N SER A 845 2.13 25.19 31.63
CA SER A 845 2.86 23.99 32.03
C SER A 845 3.63 23.45 30.82
N VAL A 846 4.95 23.35 30.95
CA VAL A 846 5.86 22.95 29.86
C VAL A 846 6.48 21.58 30.13
N ALA A 847 6.31 20.62 29.21
CA ALA A 847 6.92 19.30 29.24
C ALA A 847 7.84 19.08 28.03
N VAL A 848 8.92 18.33 28.22
CA VAL A 848 9.85 17.92 27.15
C VAL A 848 9.62 16.45 26.81
N ARG A 849 9.83 16.08 25.55
CA ARG A 849 9.64 14.74 24.99
C ARG A 849 10.81 14.40 24.06
N SER A 850 11.17 13.13 23.95
CA SER A 850 12.30 12.70 23.09
C SER A 850 11.84 12.39 21.67
N LEU A 851 12.39 13.11 20.69
CA LEU A 851 12.20 12.82 19.27
C LEU A 851 12.71 11.41 18.91
N GLU A 852 13.82 10.97 19.51
CA GLU A 852 14.44 9.69 19.17
C GLU A 852 13.63 8.49 19.62
N ARG A 853 12.92 8.61 20.74
CA ARG A 853 11.97 7.58 21.14
C ARG A 853 10.77 7.55 20.20
N MET A 854 10.26 8.71 19.78
CA MET A 854 9.12 8.77 18.86
C MET A 854 9.45 8.12 17.52
N GLY A 855 10.64 8.38 16.95
CA GLY A 855 11.05 7.82 15.66
C GLY A 855 11.42 6.33 15.66
N ARG A 856 11.62 5.69 16.83
CA ARG A 856 12.13 4.31 16.94
C ARG A 856 11.08 3.32 17.46
N GLN A 857 10.26 2.81 16.55
CA GLN A 857 9.17 1.85 16.86
C GLN A 857 9.62 0.60 17.65
N ALA A 858 10.87 0.15 17.47
CA ALA A 858 11.41 -0.99 18.21
C ALA A 858 11.39 -0.80 19.75
N TRP A 859 11.31 0.44 20.24
CA TRP A 859 11.29 0.76 21.67
C TRP A 859 9.86 0.86 22.24
N HIS A 860 8.83 0.91 21.38
CA HIS A 860 7.47 1.26 21.78
C HIS A 860 6.79 0.20 22.66
N ARG A 861 7.04 -1.10 22.44
CA ARG A 861 6.38 -2.17 23.22
C ARG A 861 6.61 -2.02 24.73
N ARG A 862 7.86 -1.81 25.15
CA ARG A 862 8.21 -1.63 26.57
C ARG A 862 7.69 -0.30 27.11
N TRP A 863 7.74 0.74 26.28
CA TRP A 863 7.21 2.05 26.60
C TRP A 863 5.71 2.02 26.90
N TYR A 864 4.88 1.41 26.03
CA TYR A 864 3.45 1.18 26.31
C TYR A 864 3.23 0.38 27.60
N THR A 865 4.08 -0.61 27.88
CA THR A 865 3.94 -1.45 29.08
C THR A 865 4.15 -0.63 30.36
N LYS A 866 5.25 0.14 30.44
CA LYS A 866 5.54 0.99 31.61
C LYS A 866 4.62 2.21 31.72
N TRP A 867 4.16 2.77 30.59
CA TRP A 867 3.12 3.81 30.59
C TRP A 867 1.80 3.31 31.17
N ARG A 868 1.37 2.10 30.78
CA ARG A 868 0.20 1.45 31.35
C ARG A 868 0.37 1.19 32.85
N GLN A 869 1.56 0.76 33.29
CA GLN A 869 1.88 0.62 34.71
C GLN A 869 1.74 1.96 35.46
N LEU A 870 2.31 3.04 34.91
CA LEU A 870 2.23 4.39 35.48
C LEU A 870 0.78 4.90 35.60
N THR A 871 -0.05 4.62 34.59
CA THR A 871 -1.42 5.16 34.50
C THR A 871 -2.45 4.31 35.23
N GLU A 872 -2.35 2.97 35.18
CA GLU A 872 -3.30 2.06 35.82
C GLU A 872 -2.95 1.73 37.28
N ARG A 873 -1.65 1.76 37.64
CA ARG A 873 -1.14 1.40 38.98
C ARG A 873 -0.05 2.37 39.46
N PRO A 874 -0.35 3.67 39.57
CA PRO A 874 0.62 4.68 39.99
C PRO A 874 1.20 4.41 41.38
N GLU A 875 0.44 3.77 42.28
CA GLU A 875 0.86 3.47 43.66
C GLU A 875 2.00 2.44 43.77
N ARG A 876 2.20 1.62 42.74
CA ARG A 876 3.31 0.66 42.68
C ARG A 876 4.53 1.22 41.95
N SER A 877 4.34 2.33 41.26
CA SER A 877 5.35 2.95 40.43
C SER A 877 6.38 3.69 41.28
N HIS A 878 7.66 3.62 40.92
CA HIS A 878 8.71 4.32 41.64
C HIS A 878 9.78 4.90 40.71
N ALA A 879 10.60 5.79 41.25
CA ALA A 879 11.74 6.40 40.56
C ALA A 879 13.02 5.60 40.81
N PHE A 880 13.78 5.39 39.74
CA PHE A 880 15.10 4.80 39.74
C PHE A 880 16.14 5.92 39.70
N TRP A 881 17.14 5.88 40.60
CA TRP A 881 18.18 6.90 40.70
C TRP A 881 19.48 6.38 40.09
N SER A 882 19.97 7.04 39.04
CA SER A 882 21.26 6.73 38.44
C SER A 882 22.39 7.10 39.40
N LEU A 883 23.19 6.11 39.76
CA LEU A 883 24.37 6.26 40.60
C LEU A 883 25.56 5.67 39.84
N PRO A 884 26.27 6.47 39.02
CA PRO A 884 27.37 5.97 38.21
C PRO A 884 28.48 5.42 39.12
N GLY A 885 28.67 4.11 39.06
CA GLY A 885 29.79 3.42 39.71
C GLY A 885 31.07 3.53 38.88
N SER A 886 32.20 3.15 39.47
CA SER A 886 33.48 3.02 38.76
C SER A 886 33.57 1.77 37.87
N ASP A 887 32.47 1.06 37.64
CA ASP A 887 32.38 -0.17 36.86
C ASP A 887 32.16 0.14 35.37
N ASP A 888 33.02 -0.41 34.51
CA ASP A 888 32.90 -0.30 33.05
C ASP A 888 31.58 -0.88 32.52
N ASN A 889 30.93 -1.77 33.27
CA ASN A 889 29.64 -2.39 32.92
C ASN A 889 28.41 -1.67 33.51
N TYR A 890 28.59 -0.54 34.20
CA TYR A 890 27.50 0.21 34.86
C TYR A 890 26.26 0.39 33.98
N LEU A 891 26.43 0.81 32.72
CA LEU A 891 25.32 1.06 31.80
C LEU A 891 24.58 -0.19 31.36
N PHE A 892 25.29 -1.32 31.24
CA PHE A 892 24.67 -2.60 30.95
C PHE A 892 23.80 -3.04 32.13
N HIS A 893 24.30 -2.87 33.36
CA HIS A 893 23.54 -3.18 34.58
C HIS A 893 22.31 -2.28 34.72
N LEU A 894 22.46 -0.97 34.50
CA LEU A 894 21.34 -0.02 34.50
C LEU A 894 20.25 -0.41 33.49
N GLU A 895 20.62 -0.68 32.23
CA GLU A 895 19.64 -1.07 31.22
C GLU A 895 18.95 -2.41 31.58
N ARG A 896 19.69 -3.37 32.14
CA ARG A 896 19.15 -4.66 32.58
C ARG A 896 18.15 -4.49 33.73
N GLU A 897 18.51 -3.74 34.76
CA GLU A 897 17.68 -3.49 35.94
C GLU A 897 16.39 -2.76 35.57
N LEU A 898 16.48 -1.68 34.79
CA LEU A 898 15.30 -0.95 34.30
C LEU A 898 14.38 -1.82 33.43
N LYS A 899 14.93 -2.84 32.76
CA LYS A 899 14.18 -3.78 31.92
C LYS A 899 13.54 -4.92 32.69
N GLU A 900 14.13 -5.32 33.82
CA GLU A 900 13.63 -6.35 34.73
C GLU A 900 12.55 -5.78 35.66
N ASP A 901 12.76 -4.55 36.13
CA ASP A 901 11.83 -3.83 36.98
C ASP A 901 10.73 -3.15 36.14
N GLY A 902 9.51 -3.70 36.16
CA GLY A 902 8.36 -3.12 35.46
C GLY A 902 7.80 -1.85 36.11
N ASP A 903 8.05 -1.66 37.41
CA ASP A 903 7.49 -0.60 38.26
C ASP A 903 8.38 0.66 38.28
N ALA A 904 9.65 0.55 37.84
CA ALA A 904 10.55 1.68 37.62
C ALA A 904 10.12 2.52 36.39
N VAL A 905 9.28 3.54 36.61
CA VAL A 905 8.69 4.37 35.53
C VAL A 905 9.27 5.78 35.43
N CYS A 906 10.13 6.18 36.36
CA CYS A 906 10.89 7.43 36.31
C CYS A 906 12.38 7.14 36.49
N LEU A 907 13.24 7.77 35.69
CA LEU A 907 14.70 7.67 35.82
C LEU A 907 15.29 9.05 36.15
N VAL A 908 15.96 9.19 37.29
CA VAL A 908 16.70 10.39 37.66
C VAL A 908 18.14 10.23 37.15
N LEU A 909 18.55 11.06 36.20
CA LEU A 909 19.88 10.99 35.57
C LEU A 909 20.93 11.63 36.47
N SER A 910 22.14 11.07 36.45
CA SER A 910 23.25 11.60 37.26
C SER A 910 23.86 12.88 36.66
N ALA A 911 23.64 13.10 35.36
CA ALA A 911 24.17 14.21 34.57
C ALA A 911 23.24 14.49 33.37
N PRO A 912 23.26 15.72 32.80
CA PRO A 912 22.42 16.06 31.67
C PRO A 912 22.76 15.25 30.40
N PRO A 913 21.76 14.84 29.60
CA PRO A 913 21.98 14.21 28.29
C PRO A 913 22.25 15.28 27.23
N GLY A 914 23.41 15.25 26.56
CA GLY A 914 23.77 16.23 25.52
C GLY A 914 24.38 15.59 24.27
N ASP A 915 25.00 16.40 23.42
CA ASP A 915 25.61 15.98 22.14
C ASP A 915 26.75 14.98 22.34
N ASP A 916 27.52 15.16 23.41
CA ASP A 916 28.62 14.27 23.74
C ASP A 916 28.11 12.90 24.23
N PRO A 917 28.80 11.79 23.89
CA PRO A 917 28.47 10.45 24.37
C PRO A 917 28.86 10.24 25.84
N GLY A 918 28.64 11.24 26.70
CA GLY A 918 28.88 11.23 28.13
C GLY A 918 27.92 10.33 28.90
N VAL A 919 28.10 10.25 30.22
CA VAL A 919 27.31 9.37 31.10
C VAL A 919 25.82 9.67 31.00
N GLY A 920 25.40 10.94 31.09
CA GLY A 920 23.99 11.35 31.02
C GLY A 920 23.27 10.90 29.74
N ARG A 921 23.91 11.05 28.57
CA ARG A 921 23.34 10.59 27.28
C ARG A 921 23.12 9.08 27.27
N ARG A 922 24.07 8.31 27.81
CA ARG A 922 24.01 6.85 27.83
C ARG A 922 22.98 6.33 28.84
N GLU A 923 22.84 6.99 29.98
CA GLU A 923 21.78 6.72 30.96
C GLU A 923 20.40 7.00 30.38
N ALA A 924 20.20 8.17 29.75
CA ALA A 924 18.96 8.49 29.06
C ALA A 924 18.65 7.44 27.98
N LEU A 925 19.62 7.04 27.16
CA LEU A 925 19.43 5.99 26.15
C LEU A 925 19.04 4.64 26.75
N ALA A 926 19.63 4.25 27.89
CA ALA A 926 19.28 3.03 28.61
C ALA A 926 17.81 3.09 29.07
N GLY A 927 17.38 4.19 29.70
CA GLY A 927 15.99 4.41 30.09
C GLY A 927 15.03 4.45 28.90
N LEU A 928 15.44 5.07 27.78
CA LEU A 928 14.62 5.15 26.56
C LEU A 928 14.34 3.75 26.01
N ARG A 929 15.38 2.91 25.90
CA ARG A 929 15.32 1.51 25.44
C ARG A 929 14.61 0.57 26.43
N ALA A 930 14.69 0.86 27.72
CA ALA A 930 13.96 0.13 28.76
C ALA A 930 12.46 0.49 28.80
N GLY A 931 12.06 1.57 28.13
CA GLY A 931 10.67 2.03 28.04
C GLY A 931 10.23 2.93 29.20
N VAL A 932 11.16 3.49 29.98
CA VAL A 932 10.86 4.37 31.13
C VAL A 932 10.19 5.66 30.63
N PRO A 933 8.92 5.95 30.98
CA PRO A 933 8.19 7.09 30.41
C PRO A 933 8.64 8.46 30.94
N MET A 934 9.27 8.53 32.12
CA MET A 934 9.73 9.80 32.70
C MET A 934 11.23 9.83 32.97
N MET A 935 11.87 10.97 32.70
CA MET A 935 13.27 11.22 33.08
C MET A 935 13.43 12.62 33.68
N ILE A 936 14.27 12.73 34.70
CA ILE A 936 14.52 13.98 35.42
C ILE A 936 16.02 14.21 35.52
N TRP A 937 16.48 15.43 35.25
CA TRP A 937 17.88 15.82 35.41
C TRP A 937 18.06 17.32 35.67
N ASP A 938 19.27 17.69 36.07
CA ASP A 938 19.69 19.07 36.27
C ASP A 938 20.55 19.54 35.08
N ARG A 939 20.20 20.68 34.47
CA ARG A 939 20.99 21.29 33.39
C ARG A 939 22.38 21.76 33.84
N ARG A 940 22.58 22.04 35.14
CA ARG A 940 23.84 22.61 35.66
C ARG A 940 24.99 21.61 35.67
N GLY A 941 24.70 20.32 35.63
CA GLY A 941 25.72 19.26 35.64
C GLY A 941 25.39 18.14 36.62
N PRO A 942 26.42 17.56 37.29
CA PRO A 942 26.22 16.46 38.22
C PRO A 942 25.24 16.81 39.35
N MET A 943 24.45 15.82 39.76
CA MET A 943 23.47 15.97 40.84
C MET A 943 24.07 16.53 42.13
N ASP A 944 23.53 17.65 42.60
CA ASP A 944 23.84 18.21 43.92
C ASP A 944 22.78 17.81 44.97
N ARG A 945 23.04 18.16 46.23
CA ARG A 945 22.14 17.82 47.34
C ARG A 945 20.81 18.57 47.27
N ALA A 946 20.82 19.84 46.86
CA ALA A 946 19.61 20.66 46.77
C ALA A 946 18.65 20.11 45.70
N PHE A 947 19.19 19.70 44.56
CA PHE A 947 18.47 19.01 43.50
C PHE A 947 17.93 17.67 43.97
N SER A 948 18.75 16.87 44.67
CA SER A 948 18.34 15.56 45.17
C SER A 948 17.17 15.67 46.16
N ASP A 949 17.23 16.63 47.10
CA ASP A 949 16.18 16.88 48.07
C ASP A 949 14.87 17.34 47.39
N ALA A 950 14.96 18.25 46.41
CA ALA A 950 13.80 18.70 45.63
C ALA A 950 13.19 17.59 44.76
N VAL A 951 14.00 16.77 44.09
CA VAL A 951 13.52 15.66 43.26
C VAL A 951 12.95 14.54 44.12
N ALA A 952 13.48 14.29 45.31
CA ALA A 952 12.92 13.33 46.25
C ALA A 952 11.46 13.68 46.61
N GLU A 953 11.15 14.96 46.84
CA GLU A 953 9.77 15.42 47.04
C GLU A 953 8.93 15.23 45.76
N LEU A 954 9.48 15.55 44.57
CA LEU A 954 8.76 15.41 43.30
C LEU A 954 8.29 13.98 43.04
N VAL A 955 9.16 12.99 43.25
CA VAL A 955 8.91 11.59 42.87
C VAL A 955 8.06 10.80 43.87
N GLU A 956 7.59 11.42 44.96
CA GLU A 956 6.64 10.79 45.89
C GLU A 956 5.30 10.43 45.22
N ASP A 957 4.87 11.21 44.22
CA ASP A 957 3.66 10.99 43.44
C ASP A 957 3.95 11.16 41.95
N LEU A 958 4.19 10.03 41.29
CA LEU A 958 4.58 9.96 39.90
C LEU A 958 3.42 10.14 38.92
N ARG A 959 2.17 10.38 39.37
CA ARG A 959 1.05 10.62 38.45
C ARG A 959 1.36 11.81 37.53
N PRO A 960 1.21 11.69 36.19
CA PRO A 960 1.58 12.75 35.24
C PRO A 960 1.01 14.13 35.59
N GLU A 961 -0.25 14.20 36.02
CA GLU A 961 -0.88 15.47 36.38
C GLU A 961 -0.26 16.08 37.66
N ARG A 962 0.13 15.25 38.62
CA ARG A 962 0.70 15.68 39.91
C ARG A 962 2.16 16.10 39.78
N ILE A 963 2.96 15.32 39.05
CA ILE A 963 4.36 15.66 38.81
C ILE A 963 4.47 16.97 38.02
N MET A 964 3.64 17.16 36.98
CA MET A 964 3.59 18.41 36.22
C MET A 964 3.21 19.61 37.11
N GLN A 965 2.19 19.47 37.97
CA GLN A 965 1.82 20.52 38.93
C GLN A 965 2.98 20.92 39.86
N ARG A 966 3.71 19.94 40.39
CA ARG A 966 4.83 20.19 41.29
C ARG A 966 6.04 20.81 40.57
N VAL A 967 6.34 20.38 39.34
CA VAL A 967 7.38 21.00 38.50
C VAL A 967 7.02 22.46 38.17
N THR A 968 5.76 22.72 37.80
CA THR A 968 5.28 24.10 37.58
C THR A 968 5.43 24.95 38.84
N LYS A 969 5.10 24.41 40.02
CA LYS A 969 5.31 25.11 41.31
C LYS A 969 6.78 25.47 41.55
N LEU A 970 7.72 24.53 41.35
CA LEU A 970 9.16 24.80 41.51
C LEU A 970 9.67 25.89 40.55
N ARG A 971 9.14 25.94 39.32
CA ARG A 971 9.45 27.00 38.34
C ARG A 971 8.92 28.36 38.80
N HIS A 972 7.72 28.41 39.37
CA HIS A 972 7.17 29.63 39.96
C HIS A 972 8.01 30.11 41.16
N GLU A 973 8.46 29.20 42.03
CA GLU A 973 9.38 29.55 43.11
C GLU A 973 10.69 30.14 42.57
N ALA A 974 11.26 29.59 41.50
CA ALA A 974 12.43 30.17 40.83
C ALA A 974 12.16 31.59 40.30
N LEU A 975 10.98 31.84 39.74
CA LEU A 975 10.56 33.16 39.27
C LEU A 975 10.45 34.18 40.42
N THR A 976 10.04 33.77 41.62
CA THR A 976 9.96 34.68 42.78
C THR A 976 11.31 35.16 43.29
N VAL A 977 12.38 34.39 43.05
CA VAL A 977 13.76 34.76 43.43
C VAL A 977 14.34 35.82 42.48
N GLY A 978 13.82 35.89 41.25
CA GLY A 978 14.18 36.91 40.25
C GLY A 978 15.51 36.66 39.52
N PRO A 979 15.81 37.46 38.47
CA PRO A 979 16.91 37.19 37.55
C PRO A 979 18.31 37.16 38.16
N GLU A 980 18.51 37.84 39.30
CA GLU A 980 19.81 37.92 39.96
C GLU A 980 20.26 36.59 40.59
N ALA A 981 19.31 35.71 40.94
CA ALA A 981 19.61 34.47 41.67
C ALA A 981 18.87 33.22 41.14
N TRP A 982 17.94 33.36 40.20
CA TRP A 982 17.16 32.23 39.69
C TRP A 982 17.99 31.14 38.99
N ASP A 983 19.15 31.46 38.40
CA ASP A 983 20.01 30.49 37.69
C ASP A 983 20.65 29.48 38.65
N SER A 984 20.67 29.80 39.95
CA SER A 984 21.08 28.89 41.01
C SER A 984 19.94 28.05 41.58
N HIS A 985 18.68 28.35 41.23
CA HIS A 985 17.50 27.66 41.75
C HIS A 985 17.26 26.34 41.01
N VAL A 986 16.83 25.30 41.74
CA VAL A 986 16.54 23.98 41.14
C VAL A 986 15.45 24.08 40.08
N GLY A 987 14.36 24.79 40.36
CA GLY A 987 13.25 24.96 39.42
C GLY A 987 13.64 25.61 38.07
N ARG A 988 14.74 26.38 38.01
CA ARG A 988 15.26 26.98 36.78
C ARG A 988 15.96 25.99 35.87
N ASN A 989 16.59 24.97 36.46
CA ASN A 989 17.47 24.05 35.77
C ASN A 989 16.92 22.62 35.69
N LEU A 990 15.82 22.34 36.39
CA LEU A 990 15.12 21.06 36.37
C LEU A 990 14.49 20.81 35.00
N VAL A 991 14.85 19.69 34.38
CA VAL A 991 14.17 19.18 33.19
C VAL A 991 13.35 17.95 33.55
N LEU A 992 12.09 17.96 33.12
CA LEU A 992 11.22 16.78 33.13
C LEU A 992 10.93 16.39 31.68
N LEU A 993 11.43 15.21 31.31
CA LEU A 993 11.02 14.53 30.10
C LEU A 993 9.86 13.60 30.44
N LEU A 994 8.71 13.78 29.78
CA LEU A 994 7.49 13.01 29.99
C LEU A 994 6.94 12.52 28.65
N ASP A 995 7.11 11.23 28.38
CA ASP A 995 6.75 10.60 27.12
C ASP A 995 5.46 9.77 27.24
N ASP A 996 4.36 10.27 26.67
CA ASP A 996 3.08 9.56 26.52
C ASP A 996 2.99 8.80 25.17
N PRO A 997 3.04 7.46 25.14
CA PRO A 997 2.99 6.67 23.91
C PRO A 997 1.65 6.75 23.18
N GLU A 998 0.59 7.20 23.83
CA GLU A 998 -0.74 7.35 23.24
C GLU A 998 -0.88 8.68 22.48
N ARG A 999 0.05 9.62 22.69
CA ARG A 999 0.06 10.97 22.10
C ARG A 999 1.25 11.18 21.16
N GLN A 1000 1.27 10.45 20.04
CA GLN A 1000 2.30 10.61 19.02
C GLN A 1000 1.84 11.56 17.92
N PRO A 1001 2.63 12.58 17.54
CA PRO A 1001 2.32 13.38 16.36
C PRO A 1001 2.30 12.47 15.13
N HIS A 1002 1.28 12.64 14.27
CA HIS A 1002 1.19 11.88 13.02
C HIS A 1002 2.40 12.23 12.15
N SER A 1003 3.17 11.23 11.71
CA SER A 1003 4.28 11.46 10.78
C SER A 1003 3.76 12.21 9.55
N PRO A 1004 4.54 13.17 8.99
CA PRO A 1004 4.16 13.80 7.75
C PRO A 1004 3.90 12.71 6.71
N GLY A 1005 2.69 12.74 6.12
CA GLY A 1005 2.51 12.10 4.82
C GLY A 1005 3.59 12.63 3.86
N PRO A 1006 4.02 11.85 2.86
CA PRO A 1006 5.03 12.31 1.93
C PRO A 1006 4.57 13.65 1.34
N VAL A 1007 5.41 14.69 1.52
CA VAL A 1007 5.30 15.97 0.83
C VAL A 1007 5.60 15.74 -0.65
#